data_AF-A0A1V1ZGN4-F1
#
_entry.id   AF-A0A1V1ZGN4-F1
#
_cell.length_a   1.000
_cell.length_b   1.000
_cell.length_c   1.000
_cell.angle_alpha   90.00
_cell.angle_beta   90.00
_cell.angle_gamma   90.00
#
_symmetry.space_group_name_H-M   'P 1'
#
loop_
_entity.id
_entity.type
_entity.pdbx_description
1 polymer ?
#
loop_
_entity_poly.entity_id
_entity_poly.type
_entity_poly.pdbx_seq_one_letter_code
_entity_poly.pdbx_strand_id
1 'polypeptide(L)'
;MPPSIEAEGDQDYCPLSQINIVTSFDIVDPDDTSVEALYIQISTGYQQGIDNLVLTGSHPNISTSWDANQGKLTLSGVGTLEPTYTDLIAAVSDVMYQSNTANVSGEKYFSFTVGDANFLPSTGHYYEYVPNLGITWTAAKAAAESSTYYGLQGYLATITSAEEAQLSGEQAAGAGWIGGSDVESEGTWKWMTGPEAGTVFWNGTANGSTPNYAFWNTGEPNNLNNEDYAHVTAPGVGVPGSWNDLPNAGDTSGDYQPKGYIIEYGGMPGDPEVDISASTKITIPEIVNVVGATVCGSGSVELEAVSSGGTVLWFDDPNGTSIASGLTFATPEISVTTTYYVLASINGCPNGIKEPVVATVVEIPTITDYSEAIICGGSGSGVLSATPSQGTVFWYDAMVGGNVVGTGNSFTTPELTVSTTFYAEAQYNGCISENRVPVTLTVQDTPSPVADAEQVFCTLENTTIADLQVEGTTVTWYATETGGTPLATSQNLENGMSYYASQTIDGCESSIRTMVTVVLFETPQVPNDISVLEVCDSNLDGDDTNGISSFDLTQNESVILDGAPASEYGFSYFLDAAFSQEITAPDNFENTVANTQTIYVRVTNLQEDGCYSEGSFDIQVNALPDVVSSLIFKNCDEDGLADGYTNFNLNEINEVLVDGSSEAFEISYHLTLDDANDGIEAVNPVPFNNSVSEEVYARVVSANGCFRVSTITLEVSTTSFQDGYMETLEYCDDDGDGFYEFDLSQISQVFLDQFPAGQNLSVHYYQNLADAQLEQNEIDASVPYTNETPDAQLLYVRVESDDNGDCFGIGPHLMLEVYTLPQFDTDEEVIYCLEGDPVTLMVTNPNGSYTYEWTDSSGTVISNTPSVTVALGGMYSVVATSEYGCQSEPSVVTVIESSVAELDIEDVTIQDFSNNNTVSINPNGLGVGDYEYALGDELSGFQDNPYFDGVAAGEHILYVRDKNGCGIAQLEIFVVGYAKFFSPNGDTYNDVWNIKGFNEAYSEKSTVNIFDRYGKLMAVIKPSGTGWDGTFNGMALPTSDYWFEAQLIRLNGQTRTLRGHFSLLR
;
A
#
# COMPACT_ATOMS: atom_id res chain seq x y z
N MET A 1 4.22 12.68 47.50
CA MET A 1 4.70 11.72 46.48
C MET A 1 3.97 12.06 45.18
N PRO A 2 4.32 11.54 43.99
CA PRO A 2 3.38 11.63 42.87
C PRO A 2 2.07 10.91 43.27
N PRO A 3 0.89 11.45 42.91
CA PRO A 3 -0.35 10.70 42.95
C PRO A 3 -0.35 9.62 41.86
N SER A 4 -1.17 8.58 42.05
CA SER A 4 -1.43 7.52 41.07
C SER A 4 -2.88 7.62 40.60
N ILE A 5 -3.13 7.48 39.29
CA ILE A 5 -4.45 7.55 38.67
C ILE A 5 -4.80 6.21 38.02
N GLU A 6 -5.99 5.68 38.32
CA GLU A 6 -6.56 4.53 37.63
C GLU A 6 -7.81 4.96 36.86
N ALA A 7 -7.97 4.49 35.62
CA ALA A 7 -9.16 4.71 34.80
C ALA A 7 -9.53 3.45 34.01
N GLU A 8 -10.82 3.10 33.98
CA GLU A 8 -11.38 2.05 33.12
C GLU A 8 -12.59 2.64 32.38
N GLY A 9 -12.70 2.47 31.07
CA GLY A 9 -13.79 3.11 30.33
C GLY A 9 -13.88 2.89 28.83
N ASP A 10 -13.13 1.93 28.28
CA ASP A 10 -13.14 1.64 26.84
C ASP A 10 -14.54 1.21 26.37
N GLN A 11 -15.12 2.01 25.47
CA GLN A 11 -16.55 1.98 25.14
C GLN A 11 -16.86 2.25 23.67
N ASP A 12 -18.07 1.88 23.27
CA ASP A 12 -18.62 2.13 21.94
C ASP A 12 -19.41 3.44 21.91
N TYR A 13 -19.06 4.38 21.02
CA TYR A 13 -19.80 5.65 20.90
C TYR A 13 -20.85 5.64 19.78
N CYS A 14 -21.99 6.28 20.05
CA CYS A 14 -23.04 6.55 19.07
C CYS A 14 -22.98 8.03 18.67
N PRO A 15 -22.68 8.37 17.40
CA PRO A 15 -22.65 9.76 16.94
C PRO A 15 -23.88 10.58 17.35
N LEU A 16 -23.67 11.85 17.71
CA LEU A 16 -24.69 12.75 18.30
C LEU A 16 -25.28 12.31 19.66
N SER A 17 -24.79 11.25 20.31
CA SER A 17 -25.14 10.93 21.71
C SER A 17 -24.21 11.63 22.71
N GLN A 18 -24.50 11.45 24.00
CA GLN A 18 -23.53 11.69 25.08
C GLN A 18 -23.10 10.33 25.64
N ILE A 19 -21.86 10.21 26.12
CA ILE A 19 -21.34 9.01 26.82
C ILE A 19 -20.37 9.44 27.93
N ASN A 20 -20.39 8.75 29.08
CA ASN A 20 -19.39 8.96 30.13
C ASN A 20 -18.03 8.47 29.62
N ILE A 21 -16.98 9.29 29.76
CA ILE A 21 -15.63 8.94 29.29
C ILE A 21 -14.93 7.90 30.18
N VAL A 22 -15.47 7.61 31.36
CA VAL A 22 -15.04 6.54 32.26
C VAL A 22 -16.23 5.70 32.71
N THR A 23 -15.96 4.44 33.05
CA THR A 23 -16.86 3.58 33.83
C THR A 23 -16.36 3.37 35.27
N SER A 24 -15.04 3.47 35.48
CA SER A 24 -14.36 3.56 36.77
C SER A 24 -13.22 4.59 36.69
N PHE A 25 -12.97 5.32 37.78
CA PHE A 25 -11.87 6.28 37.91
C PHE A 25 -11.52 6.47 39.39
N ASP A 26 -10.24 6.47 39.74
CA ASP A 26 -9.76 6.74 41.10
C ASP A 26 -8.45 7.56 41.06
N ILE A 27 -8.15 8.28 42.15
CA ILE A 27 -6.88 9.00 42.35
C ILE A 27 -6.39 8.71 43.77
N VAL A 28 -5.23 8.06 43.88
CA VAL A 28 -4.61 7.65 45.13
C VAL A 28 -3.34 8.46 45.39
N ASP A 29 -3.33 9.20 46.49
CA ASP A 29 -2.20 10.01 46.95
C ASP A 29 -1.89 9.65 48.42
N PRO A 30 -0.63 9.33 48.78
CA PRO A 30 -0.28 8.90 50.13
C PRO A 30 0.06 10.04 51.10
N ASP A 31 0.25 11.29 50.63
CA ASP A 31 0.63 12.43 51.49
C ASP A 31 -0.18 13.72 51.29
N ASP A 32 -0.86 13.93 50.15
CA ASP A 32 -1.80 15.03 49.90
C ASP A 32 -3.26 14.56 49.70
N THR A 33 -4.21 15.51 49.65
CA THR A 33 -5.66 15.22 49.56
C THR A 33 -6.42 16.02 48.49
N SER A 34 -5.69 16.83 47.73
CA SER A 34 -6.20 17.85 46.82
C SER A 34 -5.07 18.37 45.95
N VAL A 35 -5.34 18.71 44.70
CA VAL A 35 -4.36 19.25 43.74
C VAL A 35 -4.98 20.43 42.97
N GLU A 36 -4.16 21.35 42.44
CA GLU A 36 -4.60 22.62 41.82
C GLU A 36 -5.70 22.42 40.75
N ALA A 37 -5.51 21.46 39.85
CA ALA A 37 -6.52 20.99 38.91
C ALA A 37 -6.25 19.55 38.47
N LEU A 38 -7.31 18.88 37.99
CA LEU A 38 -7.21 17.73 37.08
C LEU A 38 -7.51 18.22 35.66
N TYR A 39 -6.78 17.72 34.67
CA TYR A 39 -7.05 18.00 33.27
C TYR A 39 -7.52 16.74 32.57
N ILE A 40 -8.46 16.91 31.64
CA ILE A 40 -8.99 15.84 30.81
C ILE A 40 -8.88 16.29 29.36
N GLN A 41 -8.12 15.56 28.56
CA GLN A 41 -7.72 15.94 27.22
C GLN A 41 -8.22 14.89 26.23
N ILE A 42 -8.81 15.31 25.11
CA ILE A 42 -9.01 14.40 23.96
C ILE A 42 -7.65 14.30 23.26
N SER A 43 -6.85 13.29 23.60
CA SER A 43 -5.43 13.20 23.25
C SER A 43 -5.15 12.66 21.86
N THR A 44 -6.15 12.03 21.24
CA THR A 44 -6.02 11.36 19.95
C THR A 44 -7.36 11.41 19.22
N GLY A 45 -7.35 11.72 17.93
CA GLY A 45 -8.55 11.79 17.10
C GLY A 45 -9.45 12.98 17.43
N TYR A 46 -8.92 14.06 18.03
CA TYR A 46 -9.70 15.25 18.34
C TYR A 46 -10.12 16.00 17.07
N GLN A 47 -11.36 16.48 17.03
CA GLN A 47 -11.86 17.34 15.96
C GLN A 47 -12.26 18.72 16.51
N GLN A 48 -11.43 19.72 16.22
CA GLN A 48 -11.57 21.08 16.75
C GLN A 48 -12.96 21.67 16.50
N GLY A 49 -13.64 22.09 17.57
CA GLY A 49 -14.98 22.68 17.50
C GLY A 49 -16.12 21.71 17.11
N ILE A 50 -15.83 20.44 16.84
CA ILE A 50 -16.81 19.36 16.65
C ILE A 50 -17.01 18.60 17.96
N ASP A 51 -15.90 18.21 18.58
CA ASP A 51 -15.82 17.44 19.81
C ASP A 51 -15.84 18.33 21.05
N ASN A 52 -16.47 17.86 22.13
CA ASN A 52 -16.62 18.64 23.36
C ASN A 52 -16.83 17.75 24.60
N LEU A 53 -16.06 18.00 25.67
CA LEU A 53 -16.27 17.37 26.99
C LEU A 53 -17.16 18.26 27.89
N VAL A 54 -18.11 17.65 28.61
CA VAL A 54 -19.06 18.34 29.49
C VAL A 54 -19.14 17.66 30.85
N LEU A 55 -18.77 18.36 31.93
CA LEU A 55 -19.15 17.95 33.27
C LEU A 55 -20.66 18.09 33.47
N THR A 56 -21.32 17.02 33.90
CA THR A 56 -22.74 17.03 34.26
C THR A 56 -22.93 16.86 35.78
N GLY A 57 -24.09 16.39 36.23
CA GLY A 57 -24.39 16.27 37.66
C GLY A 57 -24.48 17.63 38.40
N SER A 58 -23.92 17.69 39.61
CA SER A 58 -23.99 18.87 40.49
C SER A 58 -22.84 18.88 41.50
N HIS A 59 -21.69 19.42 41.08
CA HIS A 59 -20.45 19.40 41.84
C HIS A 59 -20.13 20.79 42.44
N PRO A 60 -20.59 21.12 43.67
CA PRO A 60 -20.57 22.48 44.20
C PRO A 60 -19.17 23.02 44.55
N ASN A 61 -18.18 22.14 44.62
CA ASN A 61 -16.78 22.46 44.91
C ASN A 61 -15.92 22.60 43.63
N ILE A 62 -16.43 22.17 42.47
CA ILE A 62 -15.71 22.12 41.19
C ILE A 62 -16.18 23.23 40.25
N SER A 63 -15.24 23.85 39.56
CA SER A 63 -15.43 24.71 38.39
C SER A 63 -14.71 24.12 37.18
N THR A 64 -15.27 24.36 35.99
CA THR A 64 -14.78 23.74 34.75
C THR A 64 -14.45 24.77 33.69
N SER A 65 -13.35 24.58 32.97
CA SER A 65 -13.01 25.36 31.77
C SER A 65 -12.76 24.42 30.60
N TRP A 66 -13.43 24.65 29.48
CA TRP A 66 -13.18 23.94 28.22
C TRP A 66 -12.42 24.84 27.26
N ASP A 67 -11.23 24.40 26.85
CA ASP A 67 -10.48 25.00 25.75
C ASP A 67 -10.76 24.22 24.46
N ALA A 68 -11.49 24.85 23.54
CA ALA A 68 -11.90 24.26 22.26
C ALA A 68 -10.83 24.33 21.15
N ASN A 69 -9.64 24.89 21.45
CA ASN A 69 -8.47 24.75 20.59
C ASN A 69 -7.66 23.52 21.00
N GLN A 70 -7.37 23.42 22.30
CA GLN A 70 -6.61 22.30 22.84
C GLN A 70 -7.44 21.01 22.87
N GLY A 71 -8.76 21.08 23.06
CA GLY A 71 -9.59 19.90 23.36
C GLY A 71 -9.54 19.48 24.84
N LYS A 72 -9.25 20.46 25.71
CA LYS A 72 -8.91 20.26 27.13
C LYS A 72 -10.02 20.74 28.06
N LEU A 73 -10.46 19.88 28.99
CA LEU A 73 -11.34 20.21 30.09
C LEU A 73 -10.54 20.27 31.39
N THR A 74 -10.32 21.48 31.94
CA THR A 74 -9.76 21.67 33.27
C THR A 74 -10.87 21.55 34.32
N LEU A 75 -10.69 20.67 35.30
CA LEU A 75 -11.49 20.58 36.53
C LEU A 75 -10.69 21.21 37.69
N SER A 76 -11.09 22.40 38.14
CA SER A 76 -10.44 23.15 39.22
C SER A 76 -11.42 23.45 40.36
N GLY A 77 -10.92 23.96 41.49
CA GLY A 77 -11.74 24.23 42.67
C GLY A 77 -12.36 25.64 42.68
N VAL A 78 -13.55 25.77 43.27
CA VAL A 78 -14.33 27.02 43.21
C VAL A 78 -13.65 28.16 44.00
N GLY A 79 -12.97 29.04 43.26
CA GLY A 79 -12.52 30.36 43.72
C GLY A 79 -11.03 30.44 43.99
N THR A 80 -10.61 30.04 45.20
CA THR A 80 -9.20 29.96 45.65
C THR A 80 -9.05 28.83 46.68
N LEU A 81 -9.68 27.69 46.38
CA LEU A 81 -9.66 26.48 47.18
C LEU A 81 -9.33 25.35 46.22
N GLU A 82 -8.37 24.50 46.57
CA GLU A 82 -8.03 23.36 45.71
C GLU A 82 -9.15 22.30 45.77
N PRO A 83 -9.50 21.67 44.64
CA PRO A 83 -10.46 20.57 44.60
C PRO A 83 -9.88 19.35 45.33
N THR A 84 -10.71 18.67 46.14
CA THR A 84 -10.28 17.43 46.79
C THR A 84 -10.31 16.27 45.80
N TYR A 85 -9.45 15.26 45.97
CA TYR A 85 -9.50 14.07 45.11
C TYR A 85 -10.88 13.40 45.13
N THR A 86 -11.58 13.42 46.27
CA THR A 86 -12.96 12.92 46.38
C THR A 86 -13.98 13.74 45.56
N ASP A 87 -13.82 15.07 45.47
CA ASP A 87 -14.65 15.90 44.59
C ASP A 87 -14.29 15.69 43.11
N LEU A 88 -13.01 15.48 42.79
CA LEU A 88 -12.52 15.21 41.43
C LEU A 88 -13.04 13.86 40.90
N ILE A 89 -12.88 12.77 41.65
CA ILE A 89 -13.35 11.42 41.28
C ILE A 89 -14.86 11.44 40.99
N ALA A 90 -15.64 12.12 41.82
CA ALA A 90 -17.07 12.29 41.62
C ALA A 90 -17.40 13.14 40.39
N ALA A 91 -16.58 14.14 40.06
CA ALA A 91 -16.77 14.96 38.87
C ALA A 91 -16.39 14.22 37.58
N VAL A 92 -15.23 13.56 37.52
CA VAL A 92 -14.78 12.80 36.33
C VAL A 92 -15.80 11.73 35.94
N SER A 93 -16.37 11.05 36.93
CA SER A 93 -17.46 10.08 36.73
C SER A 93 -18.69 10.67 36.02
N ASP A 94 -18.96 11.97 36.16
CA ASP A 94 -20.07 12.71 35.55
C ASP A 94 -19.65 13.51 34.28
N VAL A 95 -18.39 13.42 33.85
CA VAL A 95 -17.93 14.02 32.57
C VAL A 95 -18.37 13.13 31.42
N MET A 96 -19.04 13.75 30.44
CA MET A 96 -19.44 13.10 29.20
C MET A 96 -18.78 13.73 27.98
N TYR A 97 -18.37 12.87 27.05
CA TYR A 97 -18.04 13.27 25.69
C TYR A 97 -19.31 13.40 24.84
N GLN A 98 -19.27 14.33 23.89
CA GLN A 98 -20.27 14.50 22.84
C GLN A 98 -19.62 15.07 21.57
N SER A 99 -20.14 14.67 20.41
CA SER A 99 -19.92 15.38 19.14
C SER A 99 -21.15 16.18 18.73
N ASN A 100 -20.94 17.28 18.00
CA ASN A 100 -22.01 18.04 17.36
C ASN A 100 -22.35 17.59 15.91
N THR A 101 -21.64 16.58 15.38
CA THR A 101 -21.88 16.01 14.05
C THR A 101 -22.17 14.50 14.10
N ALA A 102 -22.78 13.98 13.03
CA ALA A 102 -22.85 12.54 12.77
C ALA A 102 -21.57 12.01 12.13
N ASN A 103 -20.76 12.88 11.51
CA ASN A 103 -19.54 12.53 10.78
C ASN A 103 -18.31 12.48 11.71
N VAL A 104 -18.43 11.77 12.84
CA VAL A 104 -17.28 11.31 13.63
C VAL A 104 -17.05 9.83 13.36
N SER A 105 -15.78 9.42 13.39
CA SER A 105 -15.33 8.08 13.05
C SER A 105 -14.03 7.77 13.82
N GLY A 106 -13.45 6.58 13.65
CA GLY A 106 -12.21 6.15 14.28
C GLY A 106 -12.30 5.93 15.80
N GLU A 107 -11.13 5.95 16.44
CA GLU A 107 -11.00 5.96 17.90
C GLU A 107 -10.74 7.37 18.43
N LYS A 108 -11.20 7.67 19.65
CA LYS A 108 -10.88 8.91 20.37
C LYS A 108 -10.42 8.56 21.77
N TYR A 109 -9.20 8.95 22.13
CA TYR A 109 -8.62 8.70 23.43
C TYR A 109 -8.83 9.90 24.34
N PHE A 110 -9.13 9.64 25.61
CA PHE A 110 -9.21 10.62 26.69
C PHE A 110 -8.06 10.36 27.64
N SER A 111 -7.12 11.31 27.76
CA SER A 111 -6.12 11.28 28.84
C SER A 111 -6.58 12.12 30.03
N PHE A 112 -6.26 11.64 31.23
CA PHE A 112 -6.52 12.28 32.51
C PHE A 112 -5.17 12.57 33.15
N THR A 113 -4.87 13.82 33.51
CA THR A 113 -3.56 14.20 34.06
C THR A 113 -3.68 15.03 35.34
N VAL A 114 -2.86 14.73 36.34
CA VAL A 114 -2.65 15.59 37.50
C VAL A 114 -1.47 16.53 37.22
N GLY A 115 -1.75 17.58 36.44
CA GLY A 115 -0.80 18.59 36.00
C GLY A 115 -1.05 19.02 34.55
N ASP A 116 -0.56 20.20 34.16
CA ASP A 116 -0.98 20.87 32.91
C ASP A 116 -0.26 20.34 31.64
N ALA A 117 0.68 19.40 31.75
CA ALA A 117 1.24 18.77 30.54
C ALA A 117 0.21 17.85 29.89
N ASN A 118 0.10 17.89 28.56
CA ASN A 118 -0.80 17.04 27.78
C ASN A 118 -0.20 15.62 27.68
N PHE A 119 -0.88 14.59 28.18
CA PHE A 119 -0.41 13.19 28.08
C PHE A 119 -0.90 12.52 26.80
N LEU A 120 0.00 11.85 26.08
CA LEU A 120 -0.31 10.99 24.93
C LEU A 120 -0.22 9.51 25.31
N PRO A 121 -1.33 8.73 25.29
CA PRO A 121 -1.32 7.34 25.73
C PRO A 121 -0.52 6.36 24.85
N SER A 122 -0.23 6.70 23.60
CA SER A 122 0.52 5.82 22.68
C SER A 122 2.03 5.85 22.92
N THR A 123 2.61 7.00 23.27
CA THR A 123 4.03 7.15 23.65
C THR A 123 4.25 7.04 25.15
N GLY A 124 3.25 7.37 25.96
CA GLY A 124 3.41 7.52 27.41
C GLY A 124 4.09 8.83 27.82
N HIS A 125 4.29 9.76 26.88
CA HIS A 125 4.99 11.02 27.11
C HIS A 125 4.03 12.18 27.42
N TYR A 126 4.58 13.26 27.98
CA TYR A 126 3.87 14.46 28.39
C TYR A 126 4.41 15.69 27.66
N TYR A 127 3.53 16.49 27.03
CA TYR A 127 3.90 17.63 26.19
C TYR A 127 3.39 18.94 26.82
N GLU A 128 4.28 19.91 27.08
CA GLU A 128 3.99 21.20 27.72
C GLU A 128 4.42 22.36 26.82
N TYR A 129 3.47 23.18 26.36
CA TYR A 129 3.78 24.43 25.65
C TYR A 129 4.11 25.56 26.64
N VAL A 130 5.35 26.06 26.59
CA VAL A 130 5.83 27.15 27.46
C VAL A 130 5.89 28.48 26.70
N PRO A 131 5.00 29.45 26.99
CA PRO A 131 4.96 30.74 26.29
C PRO A 131 6.16 31.64 26.65
N ASN A 132 6.99 31.96 25.66
CA ASN A 132 8.12 32.88 25.77
C ASN A 132 8.36 33.62 24.44
N LEU A 133 7.77 34.81 24.32
CA LEU A 133 7.71 35.58 23.07
C LEU A 133 9.10 36.05 22.60
N GLY A 134 9.55 35.56 21.45
CA GLY A 134 10.85 35.88 20.87
C GLY A 134 12.03 35.14 21.50
N ILE A 135 11.79 33.98 22.12
CA ILE A 135 12.86 33.06 22.52
C ILE A 135 13.55 32.49 21.26
N THR A 136 14.88 32.42 21.28
CA THR A 136 15.67 31.75 20.23
C THR A 136 15.67 30.23 20.44
N TRP A 137 15.70 29.42 19.38
CA TRP A 137 15.71 27.95 19.47
C TRP A 137 16.79 27.42 20.43
N THR A 138 18.03 27.93 20.34
CA THR A 138 19.12 27.50 21.25
C THR A 138 18.82 27.79 22.74
N ALA A 139 18.04 28.82 23.03
CA ALA A 139 17.63 29.16 24.39
C ALA A 139 16.36 28.41 24.83
N ALA A 140 15.52 27.98 23.89
CA ALA A 140 14.41 27.06 24.14
C ALA A 140 14.94 25.67 24.49
N LYS A 141 15.91 25.15 23.73
CA LYS A 141 16.64 23.90 24.02
C LYS A 141 17.17 23.87 25.45
N ALA A 142 18.01 24.83 25.79
CA ALA A 142 18.63 24.94 27.11
C ALA A 142 17.63 25.27 28.26
N ALA A 143 16.40 25.71 27.95
CA ALA A 143 15.35 25.89 28.92
C ALA A 143 14.59 24.57 29.16
N ALA A 144 14.21 23.87 28.09
CA ALA A 144 13.56 22.55 28.16
C ALA A 144 14.46 21.52 28.88
N GLU A 145 15.74 21.47 28.53
CA GLU A 145 16.79 20.68 29.20
C GLU A 145 16.99 21.04 30.70
N SER A 146 16.41 22.14 31.17
CA SER A 146 16.44 22.57 32.58
C SER A 146 15.12 22.36 33.33
N SER A 147 14.08 21.90 32.64
CA SER A 147 12.76 21.59 33.21
C SER A 147 12.68 20.14 33.68
N THR A 148 11.80 19.88 34.65
CA THR A 148 11.50 18.54 35.16
C THR A 148 10.03 18.40 35.51
N TYR A 149 9.36 17.34 35.08
CA TYR A 149 7.94 17.08 35.35
C TYR A 149 7.79 15.85 36.24
N TYR A 150 7.43 16.06 37.52
CA TYR A 150 7.35 15.04 38.59
C TYR A 150 8.62 14.19 38.86
N GLY A 151 9.70 14.40 38.10
CA GLY A 151 10.94 13.65 38.16
C GLY A 151 11.50 13.31 36.77
N LEU A 152 10.64 13.30 35.75
CA LEU A 152 11.01 13.16 34.34
C LEU A 152 11.85 14.36 33.89
N GLN A 153 12.87 14.12 33.06
CA GLN A 153 13.74 15.13 32.47
C GLN A 153 13.10 15.75 31.21
N GLY A 154 13.02 17.08 31.15
CA GLY A 154 12.48 17.79 29.99
C GLY A 154 13.46 17.94 28.83
N TYR A 155 12.94 18.01 27.61
CA TYR A 155 13.67 18.31 26.37
C TYR A 155 12.75 18.98 25.33
N LEU A 156 13.28 19.53 24.23
CA LEU A 156 12.40 20.06 23.16
C LEU A 156 11.75 18.91 22.40
N ALA A 157 10.43 18.97 22.25
CA ALA A 157 9.63 17.86 21.76
C ALA A 157 10.06 17.33 20.39
N THR A 158 10.00 16.01 20.24
CA THR A 158 10.49 15.19 19.13
C THR A 158 9.30 14.45 18.55
N ILE A 159 8.85 14.87 17.36
CA ILE A 159 7.50 14.54 16.88
C ILE A 159 7.60 13.42 15.85
N THR A 160 7.29 12.19 16.27
CA THR A 160 7.51 10.96 15.49
C THR A 160 6.24 10.38 14.88
N SER A 161 5.08 10.95 15.17
CA SER A 161 3.76 10.44 14.78
C SER A 161 2.72 11.54 14.51
N ALA A 162 1.64 11.17 13.83
CA ALA A 162 0.52 12.09 13.55
C ALA A 162 -0.25 12.48 14.82
N GLU A 163 -0.33 11.57 15.78
CA GLU A 163 -0.93 11.75 17.08
C GLU A 163 -0.16 12.77 17.93
N GLU A 164 1.18 12.71 17.90
CA GLU A 164 2.03 13.73 18.52
C GLU A 164 1.88 15.08 17.82
N ALA A 165 1.92 15.12 16.48
CA ALA A 165 1.75 16.36 15.74
C ALA A 165 0.37 17.02 15.99
N GLN A 166 -0.67 16.22 16.20
CA GLN A 166 -1.96 16.71 16.69
C GLN A 166 -1.83 17.23 18.13
N LEU A 167 -1.36 16.44 19.10
CA LEU A 167 -1.38 16.82 20.52
C LEU A 167 -0.43 17.96 20.89
N SER A 168 0.78 17.94 20.33
CA SER A 168 1.87 18.89 20.62
C SER A 168 1.89 20.08 19.66
N GLY A 169 1.19 19.97 18.51
CA GLY A 169 1.16 20.97 17.45
C GLY A 169 -0.21 21.63 17.27
N GLU A 170 -1.20 20.89 16.76
CA GLU A 170 -2.56 21.42 16.53
C GLU A 170 -3.25 21.84 17.83
N GLN A 171 -3.14 20.99 18.86
CA GLN A 171 -3.75 21.16 20.17
C GLN A 171 -2.87 21.95 21.15
N ALA A 172 -1.76 22.53 20.69
CA ALA A 172 -0.90 23.36 21.52
C ALA A 172 -1.59 24.66 21.94
N ALA A 173 -1.27 25.15 23.14
CA ALA A 173 -1.70 26.48 23.59
C ALA A 173 -1.03 27.65 22.80
N GLY A 174 -0.08 27.35 21.89
CA GLY A 174 0.51 28.29 20.95
C GLY A 174 1.62 27.67 20.10
N ALA A 175 2.10 28.44 19.12
CA ALA A 175 3.18 28.02 18.22
C ALA A 175 4.57 28.23 18.83
N GLY A 176 5.46 27.27 18.64
CA GLY A 176 6.79 27.32 19.22
C GLY A 176 7.79 26.34 18.60
N TRP A 177 9.02 26.42 19.10
CA TRP A 177 10.11 25.53 18.74
C TRP A 177 9.87 24.08 19.18
N ILE A 178 10.29 23.16 18.32
CA ILE A 178 10.43 21.71 18.56
C ILE A 178 11.90 21.31 18.35
N GLY A 179 12.26 20.05 18.61
CA GLY A 179 13.64 19.57 18.64
C GLY A 179 14.40 19.55 17.31
N GLY A 180 13.74 19.82 16.18
CA GLY A 180 14.28 19.62 14.84
C GLY A 180 15.22 20.73 14.35
N SER A 181 16.33 20.34 13.71
CA SER A 181 17.29 21.26 13.06
C SER A 181 18.15 20.53 12.01
N ASP A 182 18.56 21.22 10.95
CA ASP A 182 19.57 20.74 9.98
C ASP A 182 20.92 21.47 10.10
N VAL A 183 21.15 22.25 11.16
CA VAL A 183 22.34 23.12 11.34
C VAL A 183 23.69 22.38 11.31
N GLU A 184 23.70 21.06 11.47
CA GLU A 184 24.89 20.23 11.27
C GLU A 184 25.23 19.99 9.79
N SER A 185 24.21 19.88 8.94
CA SER A 185 24.28 19.53 7.53
C SER A 185 23.01 19.98 6.80
N GLU A 186 23.04 21.23 6.30
CA GLU A 186 22.08 21.83 5.35
C GLU A 186 21.35 20.80 4.48
N GLY A 187 20.03 20.72 4.63
CA GLY A 187 19.16 19.78 3.92
C GLY A 187 18.99 18.40 4.56
N THR A 188 19.61 18.11 5.71
CA THR A 188 19.43 16.87 6.49
C THR A 188 18.98 17.21 7.91
N TRP A 189 17.68 17.14 8.13
CA TRP A 189 17.02 17.53 9.37
C TRP A 189 17.03 16.41 10.39
N LYS A 190 17.47 16.74 11.61
CA LYS A 190 17.58 15.81 12.73
C LYS A 190 16.85 16.29 13.97
N TRP A 191 16.43 15.34 14.81
CA TRP A 191 16.10 15.63 16.20
C TRP A 191 17.39 15.92 16.98
N MET A 192 17.46 17.06 17.66
CA MET A 192 18.64 17.51 18.41
C MET A 192 18.47 17.41 19.94
N THR A 193 17.38 16.78 20.37
CA THR A 193 16.89 16.65 21.74
C THR A 193 16.16 15.32 21.90
N GLY A 194 15.81 14.95 23.13
CA GLY A 194 15.07 13.72 23.43
C GLY A 194 15.92 12.45 23.34
N PRO A 195 15.30 11.28 23.60
CA PRO A 195 15.87 9.97 23.29
C PRO A 195 16.29 9.83 21.81
N GLU A 196 15.59 10.51 20.90
CA GLU A 196 15.74 10.48 19.44
C GLU A 196 16.94 11.33 18.95
N ALA A 197 17.69 11.96 19.85
CA ALA A 197 18.74 12.93 19.54
C ALA A 197 19.84 12.35 18.62
N GLY A 198 19.86 12.80 17.36
CA GLY A 198 20.78 12.40 16.30
C GLY A 198 20.11 11.71 15.10
N THR A 199 18.89 11.20 15.28
CA THR A 199 18.09 10.59 14.20
C THR A 199 17.68 11.62 13.15
N VAL A 200 17.59 11.19 11.88
CA VAL A 200 17.13 12.02 10.75
C VAL A 200 15.62 11.84 10.58
N PHE A 201 14.91 12.93 10.29
CA PHE A 201 13.45 12.88 10.01
C PHE A 201 13.06 13.51 8.66
N TRP A 202 13.94 14.30 8.02
CA TRP A 202 13.70 14.83 6.67
C TRP A 202 14.99 15.06 5.90
N ASN A 203 15.00 14.69 4.62
CA ASN A 203 16.09 14.92 3.69
C ASN A 203 15.62 15.73 2.47
N GLY A 204 16.25 16.87 2.23
CA GLY A 204 15.96 17.79 1.14
C GLY A 204 15.22 19.06 1.56
N THR A 205 14.74 19.80 0.56
CA THR A 205 13.88 21.00 0.74
C THR A 205 12.40 20.58 0.71
N ALA A 206 11.49 21.47 0.34
CA ALA A 206 10.04 21.25 0.23
C ALA A 206 9.57 20.08 -0.65
N ASN A 207 10.46 19.51 -1.49
CA ASN A 207 10.20 18.30 -2.28
C ASN A 207 11.13 17.14 -1.84
N GLY A 208 11.53 17.13 -0.56
CA GLY A 208 12.32 16.09 0.06
C GLY A 208 11.52 14.84 0.44
N SER A 209 12.17 13.91 1.13
CA SER A 209 11.56 12.71 1.69
C SER A 209 11.73 12.65 3.22
N THR A 210 10.82 11.96 3.89
CA THR A 210 10.95 11.59 5.31
C THR A 210 11.39 10.13 5.40
N PRO A 211 12.41 9.78 6.21
CA PRO A 211 12.70 8.39 6.55
C PRO A 211 11.69 7.78 7.53
N ASN A 212 10.87 8.61 8.19
CA ASN A 212 9.95 8.18 9.24
C ASN A 212 8.70 9.07 9.28
N TYR A 213 8.72 10.16 10.03
CA TYR A 213 7.62 11.11 10.14
C TYR A 213 8.13 12.56 10.09
N ALA A 214 7.61 13.31 9.13
CA ALA A 214 7.76 14.76 9.07
C ALA A 214 6.43 15.42 8.71
N PHE A 215 6.07 16.49 9.43
CA PHE A 215 4.82 17.22 9.18
C PHE A 215 5.09 18.66 8.75
N TRP A 216 5.92 18.83 7.72
CA TRP A 216 6.16 20.13 7.12
C TRP A 216 4.89 20.72 6.50
N ASN A 217 4.77 22.05 6.59
CA ASN A 217 3.71 22.79 5.91
C ASN A 217 3.91 22.77 4.38
N THR A 218 2.85 23.07 3.62
CA THR A 218 2.88 23.02 2.14
C THR A 218 3.90 24.00 1.55
N GLY A 219 5.03 23.48 1.07
CA GLY A 219 6.12 24.27 0.52
C GLY A 219 7.33 24.45 1.45
N GLU A 220 7.35 23.78 2.60
CA GLU A 220 8.43 23.79 3.59
C GLU A 220 9.13 22.40 3.66
N PRO A 221 10.41 22.29 4.09
CA PRO A 221 11.31 23.37 4.47
C PRO A 221 11.90 24.07 3.24
N ASN A 222 11.90 25.40 3.26
CA ASN A 222 12.21 26.21 2.07
C ASN A 222 13.61 26.90 2.10
N ASN A 223 14.21 26.99 3.29
CA ASN A 223 15.47 27.67 3.62
C ASN A 223 15.59 29.14 3.14
N LEU A 224 14.57 29.96 3.39
CA LEU A 224 14.54 31.36 2.99
C LEU A 224 15.28 32.23 4.02
N ASN A 225 16.59 32.36 3.79
CA ASN A 225 17.58 33.14 4.58
C ASN A 225 18.32 32.36 5.68
N ASN A 226 18.67 31.07 5.47
CA ASN A 226 19.46 30.25 6.39
C ASN A 226 18.63 29.88 7.63
N GLU A 227 17.57 29.08 7.41
CA GLU A 227 16.47 28.82 8.33
C GLU A 227 16.60 27.46 9.04
N ASP A 228 17.68 27.27 9.81
CA ASP A 228 18.13 25.92 10.23
C ASP A 228 17.27 25.19 11.32
N TYR A 229 16.07 25.64 11.69
CA TYR A 229 15.35 25.19 12.90
C TYR A 229 13.84 25.03 12.75
N ALA A 230 13.29 23.91 13.25
CA ALA A 230 11.89 23.53 13.08
C ALA A 230 10.95 24.17 14.13
N HIS A 231 9.84 24.72 13.65
CA HIS A 231 8.88 25.50 14.44
C HIS A 231 7.43 25.19 14.03
N VAL A 232 6.57 24.84 14.99
CA VAL A 232 5.13 24.59 14.71
C VAL A 232 4.47 25.86 14.17
N THR A 233 3.66 25.76 13.12
CA THR A 233 2.99 26.91 12.49
C THR A 233 2.01 27.61 13.44
N ALA A 234 1.80 28.91 13.23
CA ALA A 234 0.82 29.67 13.99
C ALA A 234 -0.62 29.20 13.67
N PRO A 235 -1.54 29.13 14.65
CA PRO A 235 -2.92 28.74 14.40
C PRO A 235 -3.59 29.53 13.28
N GLY A 236 -3.88 28.85 12.15
CA GLY A 236 -4.44 29.45 10.93
C GLY A 236 -3.43 29.73 9.81
N VAL A 237 -2.15 29.39 9.98
CA VAL A 237 -1.14 29.31 8.91
C VAL A 237 -1.04 27.85 8.48
N GLY A 238 -1.14 27.59 7.16
CA GLY A 238 -0.87 26.25 6.62
C GLY A 238 -1.86 25.17 7.07
N VAL A 239 -1.34 23.95 7.24
CA VAL A 239 -2.05 22.83 7.87
C VAL A 239 -1.89 22.95 9.40
N PRO A 240 -2.95 22.84 10.22
CA PRO A 240 -2.82 22.91 11.68
C PRO A 240 -1.81 21.88 12.21
N GLY A 241 -0.94 22.29 13.14
CA GLY A 241 0.11 21.45 13.72
C GLY A 241 1.36 21.25 12.85
N SER A 242 1.30 21.57 11.54
CA SER A 242 2.44 21.44 10.63
C SER A 242 3.57 22.43 10.94
N TRP A 243 4.77 22.19 10.41
CA TRP A 243 5.99 22.88 10.78
C TRP A 243 6.48 23.82 9.67
N ASN A 244 7.18 24.88 10.09
CA ASN A 244 7.98 25.76 9.24
C ASN A 244 9.43 25.67 9.69
N ASP A 245 10.37 25.76 8.76
CA ASP A 245 11.76 26.07 9.05
C ASP A 245 11.92 27.58 9.32
N LEU A 246 12.78 27.96 10.27
CA LEU A 246 13.07 29.35 10.65
C LEU A 246 14.53 29.51 11.10
N PRO A 247 15.15 30.71 11.04
CA PRO A 247 16.47 30.93 11.62
C PRO A 247 16.36 30.87 13.15
N ASN A 248 17.45 30.61 13.87
CA ASN A 248 17.48 30.47 15.35
C ASN A 248 16.70 31.55 16.16
N ALA A 249 16.51 32.76 15.62
CA ALA A 249 15.75 33.83 16.29
C ALA A 249 14.26 33.94 15.86
N GLY A 250 13.86 33.25 14.80
CA GLY A 250 12.59 33.44 14.09
C GLY A 250 12.37 34.87 13.61
N ASP A 251 11.14 35.18 13.22
CA ASP A 251 10.78 36.53 12.76
C ASP A 251 10.56 37.51 13.94
N THR A 252 10.71 38.80 13.66
CA THR A 252 10.65 39.88 14.66
C THR A 252 9.22 40.26 15.08
N SER A 253 8.21 39.89 14.28
CA SER A 253 6.79 40.08 14.56
C SER A 253 5.92 39.35 13.53
N GLY A 254 4.70 38.97 13.89
CA GLY A 254 3.80 38.24 13.00
C GLY A 254 3.72 36.78 13.39
N ASP A 255 3.41 35.90 12.45
CA ASP A 255 3.06 34.51 12.75
C ASP A 255 4.31 33.63 12.92
N TYR A 256 5.34 33.85 12.10
CA TYR A 256 6.68 33.23 12.18
C TYR A 256 7.59 33.78 13.30
N GLN A 257 7.04 34.59 14.21
CA GLN A 257 7.74 34.99 15.43
C GLN A 257 7.48 33.95 16.53
N PRO A 258 8.50 33.31 17.13
CA PRO A 258 8.32 32.33 18.20
C PRO A 258 7.48 32.87 19.36
N LYS A 259 6.38 32.17 19.69
CA LYS A 259 5.52 32.52 20.83
C LYS A 259 5.93 31.77 22.10
N GLY A 260 6.60 30.64 21.93
CA GLY A 260 7.09 29.77 22.99
C GLY A 260 7.89 28.61 22.41
N TYR A 261 7.83 27.48 23.09
CA TYR A 261 8.46 26.23 22.73
C TYR A 261 7.70 25.08 23.40
N ILE A 262 7.78 23.88 22.84
CA ILE A 262 7.12 22.70 23.39
C ILE A 262 8.18 21.84 24.07
N ILE A 263 7.98 21.60 25.37
CA ILE A 263 8.76 20.66 26.16
C ILE A 263 8.07 19.30 26.10
N GLU A 264 8.86 18.24 26.02
CA GLU A 264 8.42 16.87 26.18
C GLU A 264 9.13 16.25 27.40
N TYR A 265 8.44 15.32 28.06
CA TYR A 265 8.91 14.59 29.23
C TYR A 265 8.52 13.11 29.11
N GLY A 266 9.47 12.21 29.30
CA GLY A 266 9.32 10.77 29.08
C GLY A 266 10.52 10.19 28.32
N GLY A 267 10.66 8.87 28.29
CA GLY A 267 11.67 8.14 27.49
C GLY A 267 13.16 8.35 27.86
N MET A 268 13.52 9.38 28.63
CA MET A 268 14.91 9.75 28.87
C MET A 268 15.64 8.71 29.78
N PRO A 269 16.89 8.34 29.47
CA PRO A 269 17.64 7.37 30.28
C PRO A 269 17.78 7.79 31.76
N GLY A 270 17.07 7.07 32.65
CA GLY A 270 17.04 7.32 34.08
C GLY A 270 15.79 8.06 34.60
N ASP A 271 14.81 8.35 33.74
CA ASP A 271 13.50 8.86 34.15
C ASP A 271 12.77 7.89 35.11
N PRO A 272 12.06 8.40 36.13
CA PRO A 272 11.25 7.58 37.03
C PRO A 272 9.88 7.22 36.43
N GLU A 273 9.42 5.99 36.70
CA GLU A 273 8.04 5.54 36.46
C GLU A 273 7.04 6.40 37.28
N VAL A 274 6.02 6.96 36.63
CA VAL A 274 5.07 7.91 37.24
C VAL A 274 3.62 7.70 36.78
N ASP A 275 2.76 7.19 37.67
CA ASP A 275 1.33 6.94 37.43
C ASP A 275 0.44 8.21 37.46
N ILE A 276 1.00 9.38 37.13
CA ILE A 276 0.32 10.70 37.25
C ILE A 276 -0.72 10.96 36.13
N SER A 277 -0.95 9.96 35.27
CA SER A 277 -1.95 9.97 34.22
C SER A 277 -2.55 8.60 33.96
N ALA A 278 -3.78 8.59 33.47
CA ALA A 278 -4.45 7.41 32.92
C ALA A 278 -5.15 7.76 31.60
N SER A 279 -5.70 6.75 30.92
CA SER A 279 -6.50 6.97 29.72
C SER A 279 -7.61 5.94 29.52
N THR A 280 -8.62 6.34 28.75
CA THR A 280 -9.68 5.49 28.22
C THR A 280 -9.95 5.89 26.76
N LYS A 281 -10.66 5.06 26.00
CA LYS A 281 -11.10 5.46 24.64
C LYS A 281 -12.58 5.23 24.36
N ILE A 282 -13.06 5.88 23.31
CA ILE A 282 -14.24 5.44 22.58
C ILE A 282 -13.89 5.00 21.16
N THR A 283 -14.60 3.99 20.68
CA THR A 283 -14.54 3.53 19.29
C THR A 283 -15.84 3.89 18.58
N ILE A 284 -15.75 4.39 17.34
CA ILE A 284 -16.86 4.51 16.41
C ILE A 284 -16.58 3.52 15.27
N PRO A 285 -17.43 2.50 15.02
CA PRO A 285 -17.20 1.56 13.94
C PRO A 285 -17.56 2.18 12.59
N GLU A 286 -16.97 1.64 11.54
CA GLU A 286 -17.07 2.15 10.17
C GLU A 286 -17.44 1.03 9.21
N ILE A 287 -17.90 1.41 8.01
CA ILE A 287 -18.09 0.48 6.89
C ILE A 287 -16.76 0.37 6.15
N VAL A 288 -16.21 -0.83 6.08
CA VAL A 288 -14.89 -1.12 5.48
C VAL A 288 -15.01 -1.45 4.00
N ASN A 289 -16.10 -2.11 3.59
CA ASN A 289 -16.36 -2.46 2.21
C ASN A 289 -17.87 -2.64 1.95
N VAL A 290 -18.31 -2.44 0.70
CA VAL A 290 -19.69 -2.65 0.24
C VAL A 290 -19.71 -3.38 -1.10
N VAL A 291 -20.67 -4.29 -1.28
CA VAL A 291 -20.84 -5.07 -2.52
C VAL A 291 -22.23 -4.84 -3.08
N GLY A 292 -22.29 -4.20 -4.25
CA GLY A 292 -23.50 -4.04 -5.04
C GLY A 292 -23.88 -5.31 -5.81
N ALA A 293 -25.15 -5.41 -6.21
CA ALA A 293 -25.65 -6.58 -6.95
C ALA A 293 -26.62 -6.16 -8.06
N THR A 294 -26.83 -7.04 -9.04
CA THR A 294 -27.57 -6.76 -10.27
C THR A 294 -28.72 -7.74 -10.49
N VAL A 295 -29.89 -7.23 -10.93
CA VAL A 295 -31.06 -8.03 -11.33
C VAL A 295 -31.57 -7.63 -12.72
N CYS A 296 -32.16 -8.61 -13.39
CA CYS A 296 -32.79 -8.46 -14.69
C CYS A 296 -34.28 -8.13 -14.53
N GLY A 297 -34.68 -6.93 -14.93
CA GLY A 297 -36.04 -6.43 -14.77
C GLY A 297 -36.40 -6.17 -13.31
N SER A 298 -37.70 -6.20 -12.99
CA SER A 298 -38.15 -6.04 -11.61
C SER A 298 -37.85 -7.28 -10.77
N GLY A 299 -37.18 -7.11 -9.64
CA GLY A 299 -36.86 -8.20 -8.72
C GLY A 299 -36.18 -7.74 -7.44
N SER A 300 -35.63 -8.70 -6.70
CA SER A 300 -34.88 -8.51 -5.45
C SER A 300 -33.45 -9.00 -5.62
N VAL A 301 -32.48 -8.27 -5.06
CA VAL A 301 -31.06 -8.67 -4.97
C VAL A 301 -30.61 -8.76 -3.52
N GLU A 302 -29.59 -9.57 -3.24
CA GLU A 302 -28.87 -9.51 -1.97
C GLU A 302 -27.65 -8.60 -2.13
N LEU A 303 -27.57 -7.55 -1.31
CA LEU A 303 -26.42 -6.65 -1.18
C LEU A 303 -25.59 -7.06 0.03
N GLU A 304 -24.29 -6.79 0.03
CA GLU A 304 -23.40 -7.10 1.16
C GLU A 304 -22.62 -5.87 1.65
N ALA A 305 -22.24 -5.87 2.93
CA ALA A 305 -21.36 -4.86 3.53
C ALA A 305 -20.56 -5.43 4.70
N VAL A 306 -19.32 -4.95 4.86
CA VAL A 306 -18.38 -5.31 5.92
C VAL A 306 -18.18 -4.09 6.82
N SER A 307 -18.16 -4.28 8.14
CA SER A 307 -17.87 -3.21 9.12
C SER A 307 -16.69 -3.57 10.02
N SER A 308 -15.98 -2.56 10.53
CA SER A 308 -14.88 -2.73 11.49
C SER A 308 -15.37 -3.18 12.87
N GLY A 309 -16.64 -2.91 13.18
CA GLY A 309 -17.31 -3.39 14.40
C GLY A 309 -18.83 -3.29 14.32
N GLY A 310 -19.49 -3.60 15.44
CA GLY A 310 -20.94 -3.46 15.60
C GLY A 310 -21.79 -4.36 14.69
N THR A 311 -22.93 -3.83 14.25
CA THR A 311 -23.87 -4.44 13.30
C THR A 311 -24.14 -3.46 12.16
N VAL A 312 -24.15 -3.92 10.92
CA VAL A 312 -24.57 -3.10 9.79
C VAL A 312 -26.09 -2.86 9.84
N LEU A 313 -26.50 -1.60 9.73
CA LEU A 313 -27.87 -1.14 9.51
C LEU A 313 -28.04 -0.66 8.06
N TRP A 314 -29.13 -1.05 7.42
CA TRP A 314 -29.49 -0.67 6.05
C TRP A 314 -30.60 0.38 6.02
N PHE A 315 -30.59 1.26 5.01
CA PHE A 315 -31.51 2.38 4.82
C PHE A 315 -31.86 2.59 3.33
N ASP A 316 -33.05 3.12 3.04
CA ASP A 316 -33.54 3.53 1.71
C ASP A 316 -33.39 5.04 1.43
N ASP A 317 -33.18 5.86 2.47
CA ASP A 317 -32.84 7.28 2.42
C ASP A 317 -31.67 7.52 3.40
N PRO A 318 -30.62 8.29 3.07
CA PRO A 318 -29.50 8.53 3.98
C PRO A 318 -29.92 9.26 5.28
N ASN A 319 -31.08 9.93 5.28
CA ASN A 319 -31.73 10.57 6.43
C ASN A 319 -32.91 9.74 6.98
N GLY A 320 -33.14 8.55 6.44
CA GLY A 320 -34.25 7.66 6.79
C GLY A 320 -34.04 6.91 8.11
N THR A 321 -35.03 6.10 8.47
CA THR A 321 -34.93 5.10 9.54
C THR A 321 -34.41 3.78 8.97
N SER A 322 -33.62 3.02 9.75
CA SER A 322 -33.15 1.71 9.28
C SER A 322 -34.30 0.76 8.93
N ILE A 323 -34.17 0.09 7.78
CA ILE A 323 -35.14 -0.84 7.20
C ILE A 323 -34.78 -2.31 7.45
N ALA A 324 -33.49 -2.62 7.64
CA ALA A 324 -32.97 -3.95 7.92
C ALA A 324 -31.59 -3.88 8.61
N SER A 325 -31.10 -5.01 9.13
CA SER A 325 -29.80 -5.12 9.78
C SER A 325 -29.14 -6.49 9.56
N GLY A 326 -27.82 -6.51 9.40
CA GLY A 326 -27.03 -7.71 9.06
C GLY A 326 -26.00 -7.40 7.99
N LEU A 327 -25.00 -8.28 7.82
CA LEU A 327 -23.94 -8.10 6.81
C LEU A 327 -24.48 -8.22 5.37
N THR A 328 -25.63 -8.87 5.17
CA THR A 328 -26.34 -8.90 3.89
C THR A 328 -27.75 -8.32 4.01
N PHE A 329 -28.29 -7.85 2.89
CA PHE A 329 -29.65 -7.32 2.79
C PHE A 329 -30.29 -7.69 1.45
N ALA A 330 -31.33 -8.52 1.50
CA ALA A 330 -32.24 -8.73 0.38
C ALA A 330 -33.15 -7.50 0.18
N THR A 331 -33.01 -6.82 -0.95
CA THR A 331 -33.81 -5.63 -1.27
C THR A 331 -35.30 -5.96 -1.40
N PRO A 332 -36.20 -5.00 -1.19
CA PRO A 332 -37.54 -5.04 -1.79
C PRO A 332 -37.50 -5.28 -3.30
N GLU A 333 -38.66 -5.59 -3.88
CA GLU A 333 -38.87 -5.58 -5.34
C GLU A 333 -38.58 -4.18 -5.91
N ILE A 334 -37.42 -4.02 -6.55
CA ILE A 334 -36.99 -2.82 -7.26
C ILE A 334 -37.24 -2.97 -8.75
N SER A 335 -37.55 -1.87 -9.44
CA SER A 335 -37.79 -1.83 -10.90
C SER A 335 -36.98 -0.75 -11.63
N VAL A 336 -36.09 -0.08 -10.90
CA VAL A 336 -35.07 0.87 -11.37
C VAL A 336 -33.84 0.71 -10.48
N THR A 337 -32.65 1.02 -11.01
CA THR A 337 -31.42 1.03 -10.21
C THR A 337 -31.59 1.93 -8.99
N THR A 338 -31.34 1.37 -7.81
CA THR A 338 -31.68 1.99 -6.52
C THR A 338 -30.46 1.97 -5.62
N THR A 339 -30.09 3.14 -5.10
CA THR A 339 -29.03 3.28 -4.08
C THR A 339 -29.64 3.09 -2.70
N TYR A 340 -29.19 2.06 -2.00
CA TYR A 340 -29.38 1.88 -0.56
C TYR A 340 -28.18 2.46 0.19
N TYR A 341 -28.27 2.58 1.51
CA TYR A 341 -27.20 3.11 2.35
C TYR A 341 -26.96 2.21 3.55
N VAL A 342 -25.70 2.07 3.98
CA VAL A 342 -25.28 1.26 5.12
C VAL A 342 -24.57 2.07 6.20
N LEU A 343 -24.78 1.71 7.45
CA LEU A 343 -24.12 2.29 8.63
C LEU A 343 -23.59 1.16 9.52
N ALA A 344 -22.33 1.21 9.90
CA ALA A 344 -21.82 0.40 11.01
C ALA A 344 -22.37 0.98 12.32
N SER A 345 -23.05 0.16 13.12
CA SER A 345 -23.88 0.64 14.22
C SER A 345 -23.71 -0.22 15.46
N ILE A 346 -23.49 0.42 16.61
CA ILE A 346 -23.46 -0.26 17.91
C ILE A 346 -24.76 -0.01 18.67
N ASN A 347 -25.31 -1.09 19.25
CA ASN A 347 -26.58 -1.10 19.98
C ASN A 347 -27.78 -0.51 19.21
N GLY A 348 -27.72 -0.46 17.88
CA GLY A 348 -28.76 0.10 17.01
C GLY A 348 -28.74 1.63 16.85
N CYS A 349 -27.60 2.28 17.12
CA CYS A 349 -27.37 3.69 16.81
C CYS A 349 -27.67 4.01 15.33
N PRO A 350 -28.62 4.91 14.99
CA PRO A 350 -28.97 5.25 13.60
C PRO A 350 -28.15 6.43 13.04
N ASN A 351 -27.24 6.98 13.85
CA ASN A 351 -26.43 8.15 13.56
C ASN A 351 -25.01 7.72 13.19
N GLY A 352 -24.42 8.39 12.20
CA GLY A 352 -23.09 8.10 11.67
C GLY A 352 -23.02 8.42 10.18
N ILE A 353 -21.84 8.28 9.61
CA ILE A 353 -21.62 8.32 8.15
C ILE A 353 -22.34 7.11 7.53
N LYS A 354 -22.97 7.28 6.35
CA LYS A 354 -23.65 6.18 5.65
C LYS A 354 -23.11 6.00 4.24
N GLU A 355 -22.55 4.84 3.96
CA GLU A 355 -21.98 4.53 2.66
C GLU A 355 -23.04 4.04 1.67
N PRO A 356 -22.98 4.45 0.39
CA PRO A 356 -23.95 4.05 -0.63
C PRO A 356 -23.66 2.65 -1.17
N VAL A 357 -24.70 1.83 -1.31
CA VAL A 357 -24.64 0.49 -1.95
C VAL A 357 -25.67 0.44 -3.08
N VAL A 358 -25.23 0.13 -4.30
CA VAL A 358 -26.09 0.20 -5.49
C VAL A 358 -26.67 -1.18 -5.82
N ALA A 359 -28.00 -1.25 -5.88
CA ALA A 359 -28.75 -2.35 -6.47
C ALA A 359 -29.10 -2.00 -7.92
N THR A 360 -28.45 -2.65 -8.88
CA THR A 360 -28.57 -2.35 -10.31
C THR A 360 -29.73 -3.12 -10.95
N VAL A 361 -30.61 -2.41 -11.65
CA VAL A 361 -31.66 -3.03 -12.48
C VAL A 361 -31.29 -2.87 -13.94
N VAL A 362 -31.02 -3.99 -14.61
CA VAL A 362 -30.86 -4.05 -16.06
C VAL A 362 -32.21 -4.35 -16.69
N GLU A 363 -32.67 -3.52 -17.62
CA GLU A 363 -33.95 -3.74 -18.33
C GLU A 363 -33.88 -5.05 -19.15
N ILE A 364 -34.91 -5.90 -19.01
CA ILE A 364 -34.96 -7.20 -19.71
C ILE A 364 -34.98 -6.93 -21.23
N PRO A 365 -34.01 -7.44 -21.99
CA PRO A 365 -34.00 -7.27 -23.44
C PRO A 365 -35.17 -8.03 -24.07
N THR A 366 -35.85 -7.40 -25.02
CA THR A 366 -37.02 -7.97 -25.72
C THR A 366 -36.83 -7.90 -27.23
N ILE A 367 -37.52 -8.77 -27.98
CA ILE A 367 -37.60 -8.61 -29.44
C ILE A 367 -38.68 -7.57 -29.75
N THR A 368 -38.27 -6.47 -30.37
CA THR A 368 -39.12 -5.29 -30.65
C THR A 368 -39.79 -5.35 -32.03
N ASP A 369 -39.16 -6.04 -32.99
CA ASP A 369 -39.67 -6.28 -34.34
C ASP A 369 -39.16 -7.62 -34.87
N TYR A 370 -39.86 -8.24 -35.81
CA TYR A 370 -39.44 -9.51 -36.44
C TYR A 370 -40.14 -9.73 -37.79
N SER A 371 -39.50 -10.50 -38.68
CA SER A 371 -40.09 -10.93 -39.95
C SER A 371 -40.22 -12.44 -40.05
N GLU A 372 -41.45 -12.89 -40.34
CA GLU A 372 -41.74 -14.26 -40.78
C GLU A 372 -41.57 -14.38 -42.30
N ALA A 373 -41.21 -15.58 -42.78
CA ALA A 373 -41.01 -15.85 -44.20
C ALA A 373 -41.95 -16.94 -44.72
N ILE A 374 -42.30 -16.87 -46.01
CA ILE A 374 -43.14 -17.86 -46.70
C ILE A 374 -42.34 -18.44 -47.87
N ILE A 375 -42.32 -19.76 -47.98
CA ILE A 375 -41.70 -20.50 -49.08
C ILE A 375 -42.73 -21.35 -49.80
N CYS A 376 -42.76 -21.20 -51.12
CA CYS A 376 -43.75 -21.79 -52.01
C CYS A 376 -43.20 -23.06 -52.69
N GLY A 377 -44.07 -24.04 -52.96
CA GLY A 377 -43.71 -25.26 -53.68
C GLY A 377 -43.39 -26.47 -52.78
N GLY A 378 -43.74 -26.42 -51.49
CA GLY A 378 -43.72 -27.58 -50.60
C GLY A 378 -42.39 -27.89 -49.89
N SER A 379 -41.27 -27.26 -50.26
CA SER A 379 -40.01 -27.35 -49.50
C SER A 379 -39.01 -26.26 -49.86
N GLY A 380 -38.17 -25.85 -48.91
CA GLY A 380 -37.05 -24.92 -49.14
C GLY A 380 -36.46 -24.35 -47.83
N SER A 381 -35.55 -23.39 -47.96
CA SER A 381 -35.00 -22.58 -46.87
C SER A 381 -35.45 -21.12 -47.00
N GLY A 382 -35.49 -20.38 -45.90
CA GLY A 382 -35.75 -18.94 -45.88
C GLY A 382 -35.04 -18.23 -44.72
N VAL A 383 -34.85 -16.92 -44.86
CA VAL A 383 -34.27 -16.05 -43.83
C VAL A 383 -35.39 -15.48 -42.97
N LEU A 384 -35.24 -15.60 -41.65
CA LEU A 384 -36.06 -14.93 -40.64
C LEU A 384 -35.26 -13.75 -40.05
N SER A 385 -35.93 -12.71 -39.55
CA SER A 385 -35.24 -11.62 -38.82
C SER A 385 -35.94 -11.28 -37.50
N ALA A 386 -35.17 -10.75 -36.56
CA ALA A 386 -35.65 -10.28 -35.27
C ALA A 386 -34.72 -9.17 -34.73
N THR A 387 -35.30 -8.09 -34.22
CA THR A 387 -34.59 -6.91 -33.72
C THR A 387 -34.71 -6.83 -32.20
N PRO A 388 -33.61 -6.87 -31.43
CA PRO A 388 -33.66 -6.74 -29.99
C PRO A 388 -33.87 -5.27 -29.57
N SER A 389 -34.37 -5.02 -28.35
CA SER A 389 -34.35 -3.68 -27.74
C SER A 389 -32.93 -3.26 -27.36
N GLN A 390 -32.11 -4.23 -26.93
CA GLN A 390 -30.69 -4.10 -26.61
C GLN A 390 -30.03 -5.49 -26.57
N GLY A 391 -28.71 -5.55 -26.82
CA GLY A 391 -27.95 -6.79 -26.85
C GLY A 391 -28.15 -7.64 -28.12
N THR A 392 -27.92 -8.94 -28.01
CA THR A 392 -27.80 -9.89 -29.14
C THR A 392 -28.99 -10.83 -29.20
N VAL A 393 -29.46 -11.18 -30.41
CA VAL A 393 -30.50 -12.19 -30.60
C VAL A 393 -29.88 -13.59 -30.71
N PHE A 394 -30.46 -14.55 -29.99
CA PHE A 394 -30.20 -15.98 -30.08
C PHE A 394 -31.45 -16.68 -30.62
N TRP A 395 -31.25 -17.60 -31.56
CA TRP A 395 -32.32 -18.35 -32.22
C TRP A 395 -32.33 -19.80 -31.78
N TYR A 396 -33.51 -20.35 -31.50
CA TYR A 396 -33.69 -21.69 -30.95
C TYR A 396 -34.68 -22.55 -31.73
N ASP A 397 -34.47 -23.86 -31.69
CA ASP A 397 -35.38 -24.88 -32.25
C ASP A 397 -36.62 -25.18 -31.37
N ALA A 398 -36.70 -24.59 -30.16
CA ALA A 398 -37.82 -24.75 -29.24
C ALA A 398 -38.12 -23.50 -28.39
N MET A 399 -39.41 -23.36 -28.01
CA MET A 399 -39.89 -22.27 -27.16
C MET A 399 -39.27 -22.28 -25.75
N VAL A 400 -38.99 -23.47 -25.22
CA VAL A 400 -38.38 -23.69 -23.89
C VAL A 400 -37.41 -24.86 -23.99
N GLY A 401 -36.17 -24.67 -23.56
CA GLY A 401 -35.07 -25.61 -23.83
C GLY A 401 -34.65 -25.57 -25.30
N GLY A 402 -34.26 -26.71 -25.88
CA GLY A 402 -33.79 -26.77 -27.26
C GLY A 402 -32.33 -26.31 -27.45
N ASN A 403 -31.88 -26.33 -28.69
CA ASN A 403 -30.52 -25.94 -29.08
C ASN A 403 -30.52 -24.51 -29.64
N VAL A 404 -29.41 -23.77 -29.45
CA VAL A 404 -29.13 -22.58 -30.26
C VAL A 404 -28.88 -23.04 -31.69
N VAL A 405 -29.63 -22.49 -32.65
CA VAL A 405 -29.49 -22.76 -34.09
C VAL A 405 -28.92 -21.58 -34.89
N GLY A 406 -28.84 -20.39 -34.28
CA GLY A 406 -28.23 -19.20 -34.88
C GLY A 406 -28.15 -18.03 -33.91
N THR A 407 -27.41 -16.99 -34.29
CA THR A 407 -27.18 -15.77 -33.49
C THR A 407 -27.10 -14.55 -34.39
N GLY A 408 -27.56 -13.39 -33.89
CA GLY A 408 -27.66 -12.13 -34.64
C GLY A 408 -29.07 -11.84 -35.14
N ASN A 409 -29.29 -10.63 -35.68
CA ASN A 409 -30.62 -10.12 -36.01
C ASN A 409 -31.29 -10.80 -37.21
N SER A 410 -30.60 -11.74 -37.87
CA SER A 410 -31.14 -12.58 -38.94
C SER A 410 -30.70 -14.03 -38.76
N PHE A 411 -31.53 -14.96 -39.21
CA PHE A 411 -31.29 -16.40 -39.14
C PHE A 411 -31.78 -17.10 -40.41
N THR A 412 -30.85 -17.70 -41.15
CA THR A 412 -31.16 -18.54 -42.30
C THR A 412 -31.51 -19.95 -41.84
N THR A 413 -32.75 -20.34 -42.05
CA THR A 413 -33.25 -21.67 -41.69
C THR A 413 -32.61 -22.78 -42.53
N PRO A 414 -32.46 -24.03 -42.01
CA PRO A 414 -32.16 -25.18 -42.86
C PRO A 414 -33.32 -25.47 -43.84
N GLU A 415 -33.12 -26.36 -44.82
CA GLU A 415 -34.22 -26.78 -45.69
C GLU A 415 -35.33 -27.51 -44.90
N LEU A 416 -36.57 -27.08 -45.13
CA LEU A 416 -37.76 -27.54 -44.44
C LEU A 416 -38.86 -27.93 -45.44
N THR A 417 -39.52 -29.05 -45.18
CA THR A 417 -40.63 -29.59 -46.01
C THR A 417 -42.01 -29.40 -45.36
N VAL A 418 -42.06 -28.70 -44.22
CA VAL A 418 -43.27 -28.37 -43.45
C VAL A 418 -43.06 -27.03 -42.74
N SER A 419 -44.14 -26.26 -42.55
CA SER A 419 -44.09 -25.01 -41.81
C SER A 419 -43.53 -25.23 -40.40
N THR A 420 -42.49 -24.48 -40.05
CA THR A 420 -41.72 -24.68 -38.81
C THR A 420 -41.46 -23.33 -38.14
N THR A 421 -41.72 -23.28 -36.83
CA THR A 421 -41.51 -22.09 -36.01
C THR A 421 -40.19 -22.21 -35.25
N PHE A 422 -39.34 -21.21 -35.41
CA PHE A 422 -38.14 -20.99 -34.60
C PHE A 422 -38.42 -19.91 -33.55
N TYR A 423 -37.49 -19.74 -32.60
CA TYR A 423 -37.74 -18.94 -31.41
C TYR A 423 -36.59 -17.97 -31.14
N ALA A 424 -36.86 -16.67 -31.27
CA ALA A 424 -35.89 -15.60 -31.06
C ALA A 424 -35.91 -15.12 -29.58
N GLU A 425 -34.73 -14.98 -28.99
CA GLU A 425 -34.48 -14.56 -27.61
C GLU A 425 -33.44 -13.44 -27.62
N ALA A 426 -33.67 -12.29 -26.97
CA ALA A 426 -32.64 -11.27 -26.83
C ALA A 426 -31.86 -11.50 -25.53
N GLN A 427 -30.55 -11.23 -25.54
CA GLN A 427 -29.67 -11.34 -24.38
C GLN A 427 -28.76 -10.11 -24.24
N TYR A 428 -28.65 -9.54 -23.04
CA TYR A 428 -27.88 -8.33 -22.73
C TYR A 428 -27.43 -8.33 -21.27
N ASN A 429 -26.13 -8.14 -21.00
CA ASN A 429 -25.52 -8.10 -19.66
C ASN A 429 -26.02 -9.22 -18.70
N GLY A 430 -26.07 -10.47 -19.20
CA GLY A 430 -26.54 -11.65 -18.46
C GLY A 430 -28.07 -11.80 -18.38
N CYS A 431 -28.84 -10.78 -18.78
CA CYS A 431 -30.30 -10.82 -18.82
C CYS A 431 -30.81 -11.36 -20.15
N ILE A 432 -31.85 -12.19 -20.11
CA ILE A 432 -32.47 -12.82 -21.28
C ILE A 432 -33.96 -12.47 -21.35
N SER A 433 -34.56 -12.45 -22.54
CA SER A 433 -36.01 -12.24 -22.70
C SER A 433 -36.85 -13.23 -21.88
N GLU A 434 -37.87 -12.76 -21.15
CA GLU A 434 -38.78 -13.62 -20.35
C GLU A 434 -39.42 -14.75 -21.18
N ASN A 435 -39.70 -14.46 -22.45
CA ASN A 435 -40.33 -15.36 -23.39
C ASN A 435 -39.66 -15.19 -24.76
N ARG A 436 -39.40 -16.31 -25.45
CA ARG A 436 -38.93 -16.28 -26.84
C ARG A 436 -40.06 -15.93 -27.78
N VAL A 437 -39.80 -15.07 -28.75
CA VAL A 437 -40.77 -14.73 -29.80
C VAL A 437 -40.78 -15.85 -30.84
N PRO A 438 -41.94 -16.49 -31.12
CA PRO A 438 -42.08 -17.42 -32.23
C PRO A 438 -42.00 -16.67 -33.56
N VAL A 439 -41.15 -17.15 -34.46
CA VAL A 439 -41.01 -16.64 -35.83
C VAL A 439 -41.08 -17.84 -36.79
N THR A 440 -42.04 -17.85 -37.69
CA THR A 440 -42.40 -19.01 -38.51
C THR A 440 -41.87 -18.90 -39.94
N LEU A 441 -41.26 -19.98 -40.43
CA LEU A 441 -41.14 -20.24 -41.86
C LEU A 441 -42.37 -21.05 -42.31
N THR A 442 -43.21 -20.47 -43.17
CA THR A 442 -44.42 -21.13 -43.66
C THR A 442 -44.17 -21.81 -45.01
N VAL A 443 -44.48 -23.10 -45.09
CA VAL A 443 -44.42 -23.89 -46.33
C VAL A 443 -45.82 -24.00 -46.94
N GLN A 444 -45.98 -23.54 -48.18
CA GLN A 444 -47.29 -23.46 -48.87
C GLN A 444 -47.24 -24.08 -50.28
N ASP A 445 -48.35 -24.70 -50.70
CA ASP A 445 -48.51 -25.37 -52.00
C ASP A 445 -49.88 -25.03 -52.63
N THR A 446 -49.91 -24.79 -53.95
CA THR A 446 -51.03 -24.13 -54.66
C THR A 446 -51.35 -24.82 -56.01
N PRO A 447 -52.62 -25.11 -56.34
CA PRO A 447 -53.04 -25.77 -57.60
C PRO A 447 -53.32 -24.80 -58.77
N SER A 448 -53.39 -25.30 -60.01
CA SER A 448 -53.38 -24.52 -61.28
C SER A 448 -54.75 -24.15 -61.92
N PRO A 449 -54.80 -23.21 -62.90
CA PRO A 449 -56.01 -22.77 -63.65
C PRO A 449 -56.24 -23.50 -65.01
N VAL A 450 -57.15 -23.02 -65.89
CA VAL A 450 -57.64 -23.76 -67.09
C VAL A 450 -57.78 -22.88 -68.38
N ALA A 451 -57.29 -23.36 -69.55
CA ALA A 451 -57.25 -22.62 -70.84
C ALA A 451 -57.37 -23.49 -72.15
N ASP A 452 -57.26 -22.86 -73.35
CA ASP A 452 -57.55 -23.37 -74.72
C ASP A 452 -56.38 -23.06 -75.73
N ALA A 453 -56.41 -23.42 -77.03
CA ALA A 453 -55.15 -23.85 -77.71
C ALA A 453 -54.39 -23.07 -78.85
N GLU A 454 -54.92 -22.18 -79.72
CA GLU A 454 -54.24 -21.83 -81.03
C GLU A 454 -54.53 -20.41 -81.64
N GLN A 455 -53.52 -19.56 -81.96
CA GLN A 455 -53.64 -18.19 -82.62
C GLN A 455 -52.44 -17.74 -83.53
N VAL A 456 -52.52 -16.64 -84.34
CA VAL A 456 -51.42 -16.10 -85.24
C VAL A 456 -51.43 -14.56 -85.54
N PHE A 457 -50.26 -13.86 -85.62
CA PHE A 457 -50.08 -12.38 -85.89
C PHE A 457 -48.67 -11.98 -86.50
N CYS A 458 -48.13 -10.75 -86.30
CA CYS A 458 -46.74 -10.27 -86.62
C CYS A 458 -46.25 -9.19 -85.62
N THR A 459 -44.94 -9.11 -85.24
CA THR A 459 -44.54 -8.33 -84.03
C THR A 459 -44.82 -6.82 -84.08
N LEU A 460 -44.43 -6.12 -85.17
CA LEU A 460 -44.57 -4.66 -85.26
C LEU A 460 -46.03 -4.16 -85.48
N GLU A 461 -47.04 -5.04 -85.41
CA GLU A 461 -48.47 -4.67 -85.38
C GLU A 461 -49.07 -4.62 -83.96
N ASN A 462 -48.31 -4.96 -82.90
CA ASN A 462 -48.69 -4.83 -81.48
C ASN A 462 -50.02 -5.52 -81.07
N THR A 463 -50.10 -6.83 -81.29
CA THR A 463 -51.18 -7.74 -80.85
C THR A 463 -50.78 -8.46 -79.56
N THR A 464 -51.64 -8.58 -78.53
CA THR A 464 -51.18 -8.68 -77.13
C THR A 464 -51.70 -9.85 -76.28
N ILE A 465 -51.03 -10.11 -75.15
CA ILE A 465 -51.39 -11.11 -74.14
C ILE A 465 -52.81 -10.89 -73.56
N ALA A 466 -53.32 -9.65 -73.53
CA ALA A 466 -54.72 -9.35 -73.20
C ALA A 466 -55.74 -10.01 -74.15
N ASP A 467 -55.29 -10.40 -75.35
CA ASP A 467 -56.12 -11.07 -76.36
C ASP A 467 -56.16 -12.61 -76.15
N LEU A 468 -55.38 -13.17 -75.21
CA LEU A 468 -55.48 -14.56 -74.73
C LEU A 468 -56.67 -14.79 -73.78
N GLN A 469 -57.07 -16.06 -73.57
CA GLN A 469 -58.34 -16.42 -72.89
C GLN A 469 -58.14 -17.57 -71.86
N VAL A 470 -58.68 -17.45 -70.63
CA VAL A 470 -58.44 -18.37 -69.47
C VAL A 470 -59.49 -18.22 -68.35
N GLU A 471 -59.68 -19.25 -67.50
CA GLU A 471 -60.42 -19.19 -66.23
C GLU A 471 -59.54 -19.54 -64.99
N GLY A 472 -59.62 -18.75 -63.91
CA GLY A 472 -58.92 -18.98 -62.63
C GLY A 472 -59.02 -17.79 -61.63
N THR A 473 -58.24 -17.77 -60.55
CA THR A 473 -58.20 -16.67 -59.55
C THR A 473 -56.85 -15.94 -59.55
N THR A 474 -56.83 -14.61 -59.63
CA THR A 474 -55.57 -13.82 -59.78
C THR A 474 -54.66 -14.44 -60.85
N VAL A 475 -55.27 -14.76 -62.00
CA VAL A 475 -54.60 -15.50 -63.07
C VAL A 475 -53.48 -14.68 -63.66
N THR A 476 -52.33 -15.32 -63.79
CA THR A 476 -51.14 -14.74 -64.38
C THR A 476 -50.70 -15.60 -65.55
N TRP A 477 -50.25 -14.97 -66.63
CA TRP A 477 -49.76 -15.64 -67.85
C TRP A 477 -48.24 -15.75 -67.84
N TYR A 478 -47.70 -16.74 -68.54
CA TYR A 478 -46.28 -17.10 -68.59
C TYR A 478 -45.94 -17.69 -69.97
N ALA A 479 -44.68 -17.66 -70.40
CA ALA A 479 -44.26 -18.33 -71.64
C ALA A 479 -43.92 -19.84 -71.45
N THR A 480 -44.06 -20.39 -70.23
CA THR A 480 -43.67 -21.78 -69.92
C THR A 480 -44.57 -22.47 -68.88
N GLU A 481 -44.63 -23.80 -68.96
CA GLU A 481 -45.44 -24.69 -68.08
C GLU A 481 -45.07 -24.61 -66.60
N THR A 482 -43.84 -24.17 -66.28
CA THR A 482 -43.31 -23.99 -64.92
C THR A 482 -42.16 -22.98 -64.93
N GLY A 483 -42.26 -21.89 -64.17
CA GLY A 483 -41.20 -20.86 -64.08
C GLY A 483 -41.17 -19.84 -65.22
N GLY A 484 -40.33 -18.81 -65.07
CA GLY A 484 -40.45 -17.59 -65.88
C GLY A 484 -41.58 -16.67 -65.39
N THR A 485 -41.70 -15.50 -66.01
CA THR A 485 -42.32 -14.29 -65.43
C THR A 485 -43.77 -14.01 -65.85
N PRO A 486 -44.51 -13.24 -65.02
CA PRO A 486 -45.82 -12.68 -65.36
C PRO A 486 -45.82 -11.87 -66.66
N LEU A 487 -46.40 -12.44 -67.72
CA LEU A 487 -46.58 -11.74 -68.99
C LEU A 487 -47.61 -10.63 -68.81
N ALA A 488 -47.20 -9.39 -69.12
CA ALA A 488 -48.05 -8.23 -68.95
C ALA A 488 -49.21 -8.28 -69.95
N THR A 489 -50.41 -7.84 -69.56
CA THR A 489 -51.56 -7.87 -70.47
C THR A 489 -51.37 -7.01 -71.73
N SER A 490 -50.49 -6.01 -71.72
CA SER A 490 -50.10 -5.23 -72.91
C SER A 490 -48.81 -5.71 -73.61
N GLN A 491 -48.22 -6.84 -73.19
CA GLN A 491 -47.10 -7.46 -73.91
C GLN A 491 -47.59 -8.06 -75.23
N ASN A 492 -46.76 -8.09 -76.27
CA ASN A 492 -47.11 -8.70 -77.55
C ASN A 492 -47.16 -10.24 -77.49
N LEU A 493 -47.87 -10.84 -78.45
CA LEU A 493 -47.91 -12.27 -78.71
C LEU A 493 -46.66 -12.72 -79.50
N GLU A 494 -46.34 -14.03 -79.58
CA GLU A 494 -45.04 -14.55 -80.09
C GLU A 494 -45.17 -15.79 -81.00
N ASN A 495 -44.07 -16.15 -81.72
CA ASN A 495 -44.10 -17.16 -82.78
C ASN A 495 -43.83 -18.61 -82.33
N GLY A 496 -44.76 -19.52 -82.64
CA GLY A 496 -44.72 -20.91 -82.22
C GLY A 496 -44.97 -21.10 -80.72
N MET A 497 -45.14 -20.00 -79.98
CA MET A 497 -44.99 -19.96 -78.54
C MET A 497 -46.25 -20.36 -77.81
N SER A 498 -46.07 -21.27 -76.86
CA SER A 498 -47.09 -21.62 -75.90
C SER A 498 -47.05 -20.67 -74.70
N TYR A 499 -48.21 -20.13 -74.34
CA TYR A 499 -48.44 -19.35 -73.16
C TYR A 499 -49.21 -20.18 -72.13
N TYR A 500 -48.82 -20.07 -70.87
CA TYR A 500 -49.27 -20.96 -69.82
C TYR A 500 -49.80 -20.13 -68.65
N ALA A 501 -50.96 -20.49 -68.12
CA ALA A 501 -51.57 -19.76 -67.01
C ALA A 501 -51.28 -20.41 -65.65
N SER A 502 -50.97 -19.59 -64.63
CA SER A 502 -50.89 -19.98 -63.22
C SER A 502 -51.88 -19.18 -62.37
N GLN A 503 -52.03 -19.54 -61.10
CA GLN A 503 -52.80 -18.76 -60.13
C GLN A 503 -52.10 -18.67 -58.77
N THR A 504 -52.37 -17.59 -58.04
CA THR A 504 -51.74 -17.30 -56.74
C THR A 504 -52.79 -17.29 -55.63
N ILE A 505 -52.54 -18.06 -54.57
CA ILE A 505 -53.39 -18.15 -53.37
C ILE A 505 -52.51 -17.90 -52.14
N ASP A 506 -52.98 -17.03 -51.24
CA ASP A 506 -52.31 -16.66 -49.99
C ASP A 506 -50.80 -16.33 -50.13
N GLY A 507 -50.45 -15.68 -51.25
CA GLY A 507 -49.10 -15.25 -51.59
C GLY A 507 -48.32 -16.21 -52.50
N CYS A 508 -48.64 -17.50 -52.50
CA CYS A 508 -47.90 -18.50 -53.28
C CYS A 508 -48.54 -18.85 -54.62
N GLU A 509 -47.74 -18.76 -55.68
CA GLU A 509 -48.08 -19.16 -57.05
C GLU A 509 -48.18 -20.69 -57.19
N SER A 510 -49.02 -21.17 -58.11
CA SER A 510 -49.18 -22.60 -58.39
C SER A 510 -47.95 -23.22 -59.06
N SER A 511 -47.44 -24.31 -58.49
CA SER A 511 -46.23 -25.03 -58.91
C SER A 511 -46.32 -25.71 -60.30
N ILE A 512 -47.51 -25.69 -60.91
CA ILE A 512 -47.83 -26.20 -62.26
C ILE A 512 -48.77 -25.20 -62.98
N ARG A 513 -48.77 -25.19 -64.32
CA ARG A 513 -49.51 -24.21 -65.17
C ARG A 513 -50.19 -24.86 -66.40
N THR A 514 -50.96 -24.09 -67.18
CA THR A 514 -51.84 -24.63 -68.26
C THR A 514 -51.72 -23.89 -69.61
N MET A 515 -51.44 -24.63 -70.70
CA MET A 515 -50.84 -24.23 -72.00
C MET A 515 -51.76 -23.74 -73.17
N VAL A 516 -51.28 -22.79 -74.01
CA VAL A 516 -51.99 -22.07 -75.12
C VAL A 516 -51.04 -21.60 -76.26
N THR A 517 -51.10 -22.10 -77.51
CA THR A 517 -50.07 -21.83 -78.58
C THR A 517 -50.37 -20.65 -79.53
N VAL A 518 -49.34 -19.94 -80.05
CA VAL A 518 -49.41 -18.75 -80.94
C VAL A 518 -48.33 -18.76 -82.06
N VAL A 519 -48.40 -17.89 -83.11
CA VAL A 519 -47.52 -17.87 -84.33
C VAL A 519 -47.30 -16.45 -84.93
N LEU A 520 -46.05 -15.98 -85.18
CA LEU A 520 -45.67 -14.65 -85.77
C LEU A 520 -44.47 -14.66 -86.77
N PHE A 521 -44.04 -13.48 -87.24
CA PHE A 521 -42.66 -13.14 -87.65
C PHE A 521 -42.21 -11.80 -87.03
N GLU A 522 -40.88 -11.57 -86.90
CA GLU A 522 -40.29 -10.61 -85.94
C GLU A 522 -39.30 -9.59 -86.53
N THR A 523 -39.48 -8.33 -86.12
CA THR A 523 -38.47 -7.26 -86.20
C THR A 523 -37.64 -7.22 -84.91
N PRO A 524 -36.29 -7.27 -84.96
CA PRO A 524 -35.48 -7.09 -83.76
C PRO A 524 -35.70 -5.69 -83.20
N GLN A 525 -35.65 -5.54 -81.88
CA GLN A 525 -35.85 -4.25 -81.20
C GLN A 525 -34.64 -3.95 -80.33
N VAL A 526 -33.62 -3.32 -80.92
CA VAL A 526 -32.48 -2.80 -80.15
C VAL A 526 -32.99 -1.87 -79.03
N PRO A 527 -32.69 -2.14 -77.74
CA PRO A 527 -33.13 -1.30 -76.64
C PRO A 527 -32.58 0.14 -76.73
N ASN A 528 -33.34 1.11 -76.19
CA ASN A 528 -32.91 2.51 -76.09
C ASN A 528 -31.97 2.76 -74.90
N ASP A 529 -31.83 1.77 -74.01
CA ASP A 529 -31.10 1.81 -72.75
C ASP A 529 -30.38 0.47 -72.60
N ILE A 530 -29.33 0.30 -73.41
CA ILE A 530 -28.45 -0.88 -73.39
C ILE A 530 -27.44 -0.65 -72.27
N SER A 531 -27.26 -1.65 -71.41
CA SER A 531 -26.34 -1.60 -70.27
C SER A 531 -24.93 -1.15 -70.67
N VAL A 532 -24.38 -0.22 -69.88
CA VAL A 532 -22.96 0.16 -69.97
C VAL A 532 -22.11 -1.08 -69.71
N LEU A 533 -21.12 -1.36 -70.55
CA LEU A 533 -20.10 -2.36 -70.19
C LEU A 533 -19.08 -1.68 -69.28
N GLU A 534 -19.06 -2.10 -68.03
CA GLU A 534 -18.16 -1.58 -67.00
C GLU A 534 -17.04 -2.59 -66.73
N VAL A 535 -15.80 -2.13 -66.72
CA VAL A 535 -14.62 -2.88 -66.29
C VAL A 535 -13.77 -2.03 -65.37
N CYS A 536 -12.93 -2.64 -64.54
CA CYS A 536 -11.97 -1.88 -63.76
C CYS A 536 -10.74 -1.50 -64.60
N ASP A 537 -10.14 -0.36 -64.26
CA ASP A 537 -8.77 -0.01 -64.65
C ASP A 537 -7.83 -1.12 -64.16
N SER A 538 -6.91 -1.60 -65.00
CA SER A 538 -6.16 -2.82 -64.70
C SER A 538 -4.85 -2.93 -65.48
N ASN A 539 -3.83 -3.48 -64.82
CA ASN A 539 -2.45 -3.57 -65.32
C ASN A 539 -2.25 -4.61 -66.44
N LEU A 540 -3.29 -4.89 -67.23
CA LEU A 540 -3.27 -5.81 -68.37
C LEU A 540 -2.76 -5.14 -69.65
N ASP A 541 -2.93 -3.82 -69.79
CA ASP A 541 -2.33 -3.01 -70.85
C ASP A 541 -0.89 -2.55 -70.47
N GLY A 542 -0.66 -2.36 -69.17
CA GLY A 542 0.61 -1.98 -68.54
C GLY A 542 0.56 -0.79 -67.56
N ASP A 543 -0.61 -0.20 -67.28
CA ASP A 543 -0.79 0.90 -66.31
C ASP A 543 -2.22 0.91 -65.76
N ASP A 544 -2.41 0.60 -64.47
CA ASP A 544 -3.72 0.47 -63.80
C ASP A 544 -4.30 1.79 -63.25
N THR A 545 -3.91 2.92 -63.85
CA THR A 545 -4.37 4.27 -63.47
C THR A 545 -4.70 5.17 -64.67
N ASN A 546 -4.70 4.63 -65.90
CA ASN A 546 -4.72 5.43 -67.12
C ASN A 546 -6.13 5.60 -67.74
N GLY A 547 -7.13 4.87 -67.25
CA GLY A 547 -8.51 4.85 -67.74
C GLY A 547 -8.73 4.09 -69.05
N ILE A 548 -7.81 3.19 -69.43
CA ILE A 548 -7.85 2.34 -70.62
C ILE A 548 -7.98 0.87 -70.19
N SER A 549 -8.78 0.11 -70.93
CA SER A 549 -8.95 -1.33 -70.73
C SER A 549 -9.48 -2.00 -72.00
N SER A 550 -9.54 -3.33 -72.01
CA SER A 550 -10.06 -4.10 -73.14
C SER A 550 -11.47 -4.61 -72.86
N PHE A 551 -12.38 -4.34 -73.81
CA PHE A 551 -13.79 -4.66 -73.73
C PHE A 551 -14.17 -5.67 -74.80
N ASP A 552 -14.87 -6.73 -74.39
CA ASP A 552 -15.64 -7.57 -75.32
C ASP A 552 -17.03 -6.94 -75.50
N LEU A 553 -17.16 -6.13 -76.56
CA LEU A 553 -18.41 -5.48 -76.96
C LEU A 553 -19.50 -6.49 -77.32
N THR A 554 -19.14 -7.74 -77.59
CA THR A 554 -20.08 -8.80 -77.97
C THR A 554 -20.84 -9.37 -76.76
N GLN A 555 -20.39 -9.12 -75.53
CA GLN A 555 -21.14 -9.43 -74.31
C GLN A 555 -22.55 -8.82 -74.34
N ASN A 556 -22.65 -7.59 -74.85
CA ASN A 556 -23.92 -6.90 -75.03
C ASN A 556 -24.78 -7.46 -76.19
N GLU A 557 -24.30 -8.34 -77.09
CA GLU A 557 -25.16 -8.89 -78.17
C GLU A 557 -26.41 -9.56 -77.60
N SER A 558 -26.27 -10.31 -76.50
CA SER A 558 -27.41 -10.96 -75.82
C SER A 558 -28.46 -9.99 -75.29
N VAL A 559 -28.04 -8.79 -74.85
CA VAL A 559 -28.89 -7.71 -74.34
C VAL A 559 -29.50 -6.91 -75.51
N ILE A 560 -28.72 -6.66 -76.56
CA ILE A 560 -29.13 -5.94 -77.76
C ILE A 560 -30.11 -6.79 -78.61
N LEU A 561 -30.05 -8.12 -78.50
CA LEU A 561 -31.04 -9.07 -79.01
C LEU A 561 -32.35 -9.08 -78.23
N ASP A 562 -32.37 -8.60 -76.97
CA ASP A 562 -33.47 -8.77 -76.01
C ASP A 562 -33.98 -10.23 -75.95
N GLY A 563 -33.04 -11.18 -75.94
CA GLY A 563 -33.31 -12.63 -75.94
C GLY A 563 -33.61 -13.28 -77.29
N ALA A 564 -33.69 -12.53 -78.40
CA ALA A 564 -33.92 -13.08 -79.73
C ALA A 564 -32.77 -14.02 -80.19
N PRO A 565 -33.03 -15.10 -80.94
CA PRO A 565 -32.04 -16.15 -81.18
C PRO A 565 -30.88 -15.71 -82.09
N ALA A 566 -29.68 -15.51 -81.53
CA ALA A 566 -28.49 -15.00 -82.23
C ALA A 566 -28.14 -15.68 -83.59
N SER A 567 -28.47 -16.96 -83.79
CA SER A 567 -28.30 -17.64 -85.09
C SER A 567 -29.20 -17.11 -86.22
N GLU A 568 -30.19 -16.29 -85.88
CA GLU A 568 -31.17 -15.68 -86.76
C GLU A 568 -30.98 -14.17 -86.87
N TYR A 569 -29.91 -13.60 -86.30
CA TYR A 569 -29.62 -12.16 -86.29
C TYR A 569 -28.14 -11.87 -86.55
N GLY A 570 -27.82 -10.71 -87.13
CA GLY A 570 -26.43 -10.32 -87.46
C GLY A 570 -26.04 -8.96 -86.88
N PHE A 571 -24.81 -8.87 -86.36
CA PHE A 571 -24.26 -7.73 -85.60
C PHE A 571 -23.20 -6.94 -86.37
N SER A 572 -23.09 -5.65 -86.05
CA SER A 572 -22.02 -4.76 -86.54
C SER A 572 -21.86 -3.55 -85.61
N TYR A 573 -20.61 -3.22 -85.27
CA TYR A 573 -20.23 -2.25 -84.23
C TYR A 573 -19.42 -1.07 -84.81
N PHE A 574 -19.61 0.14 -84.28
CA PHE A 574 -19.05 1.38 -84.85
C PHE A 574 -18.67 2.41 -83.79
N LEU A 575 -17.68 3.25 -84.13
CA LEU A 575 -17.20 4.37 -83.31
C LEU A 575 -17.98 5.68 -83.52
N ASP A 576 -19.02 5.69 -84.37
CA ASP A 576 -19.78 6.90 -84.69
C ASP A 576 -21.26 6.63 -85.04
N ALA A 577 -22.11 7.61 -84.68
CA ALA A 577 -23.56 7.59 -84.91
C ALA A 577 -24.00 7.63 -86.38
N ALA A 578 -23.08 7.76 -87.35
CA ALA A 578 -23.39 7.59 -88.77
C ALA A 578 -23.06 6.17 -89.27
N PHE A 579 -22.66 5.25 -88.37
CA PHE A 579 -22.34 3.85 -88.63
C PHE A 579 -21.30 3.72 -89.76
N SER A 580 -20.20 4.48 -89.66
CA SER A 580 -19.24 4.68 -90.75
C SER A 580 -17.79 4.26 -90.45
N GLN A 581 -17.41 4.16 -89.17
CA GLN A 581 -16.12 3.67 -88.69
C GLN A 581 -16.33 2.36 -87.91
N GLU A 582 -16.27 1.24 -88.63
CA GLU A 582 -16.57 -0.11 -88.12
C GLU A 582 -15.45 -0.65 -87.21
N ILE A 583 -15.84 -1.24 -86.08
CA ILE A 583 -14.95 -1.90 -85.12
C ILE A 583 -14.75 -3.35 -85.60
N THR A 584 -13.54 -3.67 -86.05
CA THR A 584 -13.25 -4.94 -86.76
C THR A 584 -12.78 -6.09 -85.86
N ALA A 585 -12.68 -5.85 -84.55
CA ALA A 585 -12.43 -6.83 -83.49
C ALA A 585 -13.24 -6.42 -82.24
N PRO A 586 -14.58 -6.57 -82.27
CA PRO A 586 -15.44 -6.15 -81.17
C PRO A 586 -15.28 -7.04 -79.92
N ASP A 587 -14.72 -8.24 -80.08
CA ASP A 587 -14.45 -9.24 -79.04
C ASP A 587 -13.23 -8.92 -78.15
N ASN A 588 -12.40 -7.94 -78.54
CA ASN A 588 -11.24 -7.48 -77.77
C ASN A 588 -10.93 -6.02 -78.16
N PHE A 589 -11.88 -5.10 -77.91
CA PHE A 589 -11.77 -3.69 -78.25
C PHE A 589 -11.16 -2.87 -77.10
N GLU A 590 -9.99 -2.29 -77.32
CA GLU A 590 -9.34 -1.32 -76.41
C GLU A 590 -9.97 0.08 -76.59
N ASN A 591 -10.39 0.73 -75.50
CA ASN A 591 -10.96 2.08 -75.60
C ASN A 591 -9.89 3.12 -75.98
N THR A 592 -10.29 4.10 -76.78
CA THR A 592 -9.41 5.16 -77.32
C THR A 592 -9.59 6.51 -76.62
N VAL A 593 -10.56 6.58 -75.71
CA VAL A 593 -10.89 7.72 -74.85
C VAL A 593 -10.95 7.21 -73.43
N ALA A 594 -10.10 7.75 -72.55
CA ALA A 594 -9.98 7.26 -71.18
C ALA A 594 -11.26 7.47 -70.36
N ASN A 595 -11.54 6.53 -69.44
CA ASN A 595 -12.77 6.42 -68.65
C ASN A 595 -13.98 6.02 -69.50
N THR A 596 -14.63 6.95 -70.21
CA THR A 596 -15.93 6.72 -70.86
C THR A 596 -15.87 6.89 -72.38
N GLN A 597 -16.44 5.93 -73.13
CA GLN A 597 -16.55 6.02 -74.60
C GLN A 597 -17.87 5.43 -75.13
N THR A 598 -18.54 6.12 -76.07
CA THR A 598 -19.76 5.61 -76.73
C THR A 598 -19.47 4.68 -77.91
N ILE A 599 -20.25 3.60 -78.02
CA ILE A 599 -20.22 2.58 -79.07
C ILE A 599 -21.60 2.47 -79.74
N TYR A 600 -21.64 2.32 -81.06
CA TYR A 600 -22.86 2.25 -81.87
C TYR A 600 -23.04 0.87 -82.50
N VAL A 601 -24.28 0.35 -82.57
CA VAL A 601 -24.56 -1.04 -83.00
C VAL A 601 -25.80 -1.14 -83.90
N ARG A 602 -25.78 -2.05 -84.88
CA ARG A 602 -26.91 -2.39 -85.77
C ARG A 602 -27.18 -3.90 -85.78
N VAL A 603 -28.46 -4.28 -85.79
CA VAL A 603 -28.95 -5.67 -85.75
C VAL A 603 -29.99 -5.95 -86.83
N THR A 604 -29.85 -7.06 -87.56
CA THR A 604 -30.72 -7.45 -88.70
C THR A 604 -31.16 -8.91 -88.60
N ASN A 605 -32.45 -9.21 -88.85
CA ASN A 605 -32.98 -10.57 -88.92
C ASN A 605 -32.52 -11.29 -90.21
N LEU A 606 -31.94 -12.48 -90.07
CA LEU A 606 -31.34 -13.29 -91.13
C LEU A 606 -32.35 -14.22 -91.84
N GLN A 607 -33.56 -14.40 -91.31
CA GLN A 607 -34.64 -15.16 -91.96
C GLN A 607 -35.56 -14.27 -92.80
N GLU A 608 -35.80 -13.01 -92.39
CA GLU A 608 -36.55 -12.00 -93.15
C GLU A 608 -35.82 -10.64 -93.06
N ASP A 609 -34.93 -10.39 -94.02
CA ASP A 609 -34.02 -9.21 -94.14
C ASP A 609 -34.73 -7.84 -94.12
N GLY A 610 -36.07 -7.82 -94.26
CA GLY A 610 -36.90 -6.62 -94.06
C GLY A 610 -37.05 -6.16 -92.60
N CYS A 611 -36.48 -6.89 -91.64
CA CYS A 611 -36.62 -6.70 -90.20
C CYS A 611 -35.28 -6.37 -89.52
N TYR A 612 -35.03 -5.10 -89.18
CA TYR A 612 -33.77 -4.65 -88.54
C TYR A 612 -33.96 -3.41 -87.63
N SER A 613 -32.97 -3.12 -86.77
CA SER A 613 -32.93 -1.97 -85.87
C SER A 613 -31.49 -1.50 -85.51
N GLU A 614 -31.36 -0.35 -84.84
CA GLU A 614 -30.10 0.36 -84.57
C GLU A 614 -30.10 0.97 -83.16
N GLY A 615 -28.93 1.11 -82.52
CA GLY A 615 -28.79 1.75 -81.20
C GLY A 615 -27.33 2.02 -80.78
N SER A 616 -27.11 2.27 -79.49
CA SER A 616 -25.80 2.62 -78.92
C SER A 616 -25.73 2.40 -77.40
N PHE A 617 -24.54 2.16 -76.87
CA PHE A 617 -24.23 2.06 -75.44
C PHE A 617 -22.89 2.72 -75.13
N ASP A 618 -22.65 3.07 -73.88
CA ASP A 618 -21.33 3.51 -73.41
C ASP A 618 -20.51 2.32 -72.86
N ILE A 619 -19.19 2.44 -72.91
CA ILE A 619 -18.25 1.58 -72.18
C ILE A 619 -17.50 2.43 -71.16
N GLN A 620 -17.26 1.88 -69.97
CA GLN A 620 -16.72 2.59 -68.81
C GLN A 620 -15.55 1.81 -68.19
N VAL A 621 -14.41 2.47 -68.03
CA VAL A 621 -13.31 2.04 -67.16
C VAL A 621 -13.49 2.72 -65.81
N ASN A 622 -13.63 1.93 -64.75
CA ASN A 622 -13.79 2.38 -63.37
C ASN A 622 -12.45 2.31 -62.63
N ALA A 623 -12.06 3.39 -61.96
CA ALA A 623 -10.81 3.42 -61.20
C ALA A 623 -10.83 2.39 -60.04
N LEU A 624 -9.67 1.81 -59.77
CA LEU A 624 -9.45 1.00 -58.56
C LEU A 624 -9.40 1.94 -57.33
N PRO A 625 -9.82 1.47 -56.13
CA PRO A 625 -9.64 2.20 -54.88
C PRO A 625 -8.19 2.67 -54.68
N ASP A 626 -8.01 3.88 -54.12
CA ASP A 626 -6.72 4.30 -53.57
C ASP A 626 -6.65 3.82 -52.11
N VAL A 627 -5.60 3.08 -51.75
CA VAL A 627 -5.47 2.42 -50.44
C VAL A 627 -4.04 2.42 -49.93
N VAL A 628 -3.88 2.43 -48.61
CA VAL A 628 -2.57 2.18 -47.97
C VAL A 628 -2.16 0.74 -48.25
N SER A 629 -1.20 0.53 -49.17
CA SER A 629 -0.84 -0.80 -49.69
C SER A 629 -0.26 -1.79 -48.68
N SER A 630 0.34 -1.30 -47.59
CA SER A 630 0.72 -2.13 -46.45
C SER A 630 0.75 -1.29 -45.17
N LEU A 631 0.35 -1.90 -44.05
CA LEU A 631 0.21 -1.29 -42.73
C LEU A 631 0.74 -2.26 -41.66
N ILE A 632 1.31 -1.72 -40.59
CA ILE A 632 1.54 -2.48 -39.35
C ILE A 632 0.44 -2.08 -38.37
N PHE A 633 -0.29 -3.05 -37.84
CA PHE A 633 -1.30 -2.85 -36.80
C PHE A 633 -0.77 -3.49 -35.51
N LYS A 634 -0.58 -2.65 -34.48
CA LYS A 634 -0.02 -3.07 -33.18
C LYS A 634 -1.14 -3.24 -32.15
N ASN A 635 -0.98 -4.20 -31.24
CA ASN A 635 -1.85 -4.35 -30.07
C ASN A 635 -1.07 -4.99 -28.89
N CYS A 636 -1.60 -4.88 -27.68
CA CYS A 636 -0.94 -5.32 -26.46
C CYS A 636 -1.42 -6.71 -26.03
N ASP A 637 -0.53 -7.49 -25.41
CA ASP A 637 -0.89 -8.75 -24.77
C ASP A 637 -1.28 -8.53 -23.31
N GLU A 638 -2.58 -8.63 -23.04
CA GLU A 638 -3.23 -8.26 -21.77
C GLU A 638 -4.04 -9.41 -21.12
N ASP A 639 -3.96 -10.64 -21.65
CA ASP A 639 -4.76 -11.77 -21.14
C ASP A 639 -4.20 -12.44 -19.86
N GLY A 640 -3.01 -12.01 -19.43
CA GLY A 640 -2.26 -12.56 -18.29
C GLY A 640 -1.25 -13.65 -18.65
N LEU A 641 -1.07 -13.96 -19.94
CA LEU A 641 -0.05 -14.89 -20.45
C LEU A 641 0.85 -14.15 -21.46
N ALA A 642 2.15 -14.07 -21.18
CA ALA A 642 3.12 -13.48 -22.11
C ALA A 642 3.50 -14.45 -23.25
N ASP A 643 2.52 -14.90 -24.04
CA ASP A 643 2.74 -15.84 -25.16
C ASP A 643 2.73 -15.19 -26.56
N GLY A 644 2.23 -13.96 -26.66
CA GLY A 644 2.24 -13.13 -27.87
C GLY A 644 0.95 -13.15 -28.67
N TYR A 645 -0.18 -13.62 -28.12
CA TYR A 645 -1.41 -13.92 -28.88
C TYR A 645 -2.66 -13.14 -28.44
N THR A 646 -2.66 -11.83 -28.70
CA THR A 646 -3.79 -10.94 -28.40
C THR A 646 -4.92 -10.94 -29.46
N ASN A 647 -6.06 -10.34 -29.11
CA ASN A 647 -7.24 -10.21 -29.96
C ASN A 647 -7.32 -8.82 -30.59
N PHE A 648 -7.15 -8.73 -31.90
CA PHE A 648 -7.30 -7.52 -32.70
C PHE A 648 -8.75 -7.26 -33.11
N ASN A 649 -9.11 -5.97 -33.21
CA ASN A 649 -10.29 -5.48 -33.90
C ASN A 649 -9.88 -4.92 -35.27
N LEU A 650 -9.87 -5.76 -36.31
CA LEU A 650 -9.40 -5.35 -37.64
C LEU A 650 -10.23 -4.21 -38.26
N ASN A 651 -11.42 -3.89 -37.72
CA ASN A 651 -12.19 -2.76 -38.23
C ASN A 651 -11.64 -1.38 -37.82
N GLU A 652 -10.77 -1.28 -36.82
CA GLU A 652 -10.20 0.01 -36.38
C GLU A 652 -9.31 0.65 -37.45
N ILE A 653 -8.61 -0.17 -38.24
CA ILE A 653 -7.80 0.30 -39.37
C ILE A 653 -8.62 0.57 -40.64
N ASN A 654 -9.95 0.35 -40.65
CA ASN A 654 -10.78 0.58 -41.83
C ASN A 654 -10.69 2.04 -42.35
N GLU A 655 -10.69 3.04 -41.47
CA GLU A 655 -10.55 4.45 -41.86
C GLU A 655 -9.12 4.77 -42.33
N VAL A 656 -8.11 4.11 -41.76
CA VAL A 656 -6.69 4.28 -42.11
C VAL A 656 -6.39 3.71 -43.50
N LEU A 657 -7.02 2.59 -43.86
CA LEU A 657 -6.82 1.93 -45.15
C LEU A 657 -7.26 2.77 -46.36
N VAL A 658 -8.20 3.72 -46.16
CA VAL A 658 -8.80 4.56 -47.22
C VAL A 658 -8.71 6.07 -46.92
N ASP A 659 -7.72 6.49 -46.11
CA ASP A 659 -7.59 7.86 -45.60
C ASP A 659 -7.72 8.94 -46.69
N GLY A 660 -8.49 9.98 -46.40
CA GLY A 660 -8.80 11.09 -47.30
C GLY A 660 -9.93 10.84 -48.31
N SER A 661 -10.44 9.61 -48.46
CA SER A 661 -11.57 9.33 -49.34
C SER A 661 -12.93 9.73 -48.74
N SER A 662 -13.88 10.11 -49.61
CA SER A 662 -15.28 10.35 -49.25
C SER A 662 -16.25 9.34 -49.86
N GLU A 663 -15.73 8.24 -50.41
CA GLU A 663 -16.53 7.16 -51.01
C GLU A 663 -16.80 6.06 -49.99
N ALA A 664 -17.89 5.31 -50.18
CA ALA A 664 -18.21 4.16 -49.35
C ALA A 664 -17.58 2.91 -49.97
N PHE A 665 -16.77 2.20 -49.17
CA PHE A 665 -16.13 0.94 -49.55
C PHE A 665 -16.69 -0.23 -48.73
N GLU A 666 -16.73 -1.41 -49.34
CA GLU A 666 -16.87 -2.68 -48.63
C GLU A 666 -15.46 -3.20 -48.32
N ILE A 667 -15.19 -3.52 -47.05
CA ILE A 667 -13.88 -4.00 -46.59
C ILE A 667 -14.04 -5.40 -46.00
N SER A 668 -13.16 -6.32 -46.41
CA SER A 668 -13.13 -7.72 -45.98
C SER A 668 -11.69 -8.15 -45.72
N TYR A 669 -11.49 -9.10 -44.78
CA TYR A 669 -10.18 -9.53 -44.33
C TYR A 669 -9.97 -11.01 -44.63
N HIS A 670 -8.76 -11.41 -45.04
CA HIS A 670 -8.45 -12.78 -45.50
C HIS A 670 -7.08 -13.25 -44.98
N LEU A 671 -6.88 -14.57 -44.88
CA LEU A 671 -5.60 -15.15 -44.42
C LEU A 671 -4.52 -15.23 -45.52
N THR A 672 -4.90 -15.15 -46.80
CA THR A 672 -3.93 -15.17 -47.91
C THR A 672 -4.24 -14.11 -48.96
N LEU A 673 -3.20 -13.70 -49.68
CA LEU A 673 -3.31 -12.80 -50.83
C LEU A 673 -4.20 -13.38 -51.95
N ASP A 674 -4.18 -14.70 -52.16
CA ASP A 674 -4.99 -15.34 -53.19
C ASP A 674 -6.48 -15.27 -52.81
N ASP A 675 -6.84 -15.61 -51.56
CA ASP A 675 -8.21 -15.51 -51.04
C ASP A 675 -8.75 -14.07 -51.07
N ALA A 676 -7.88 -13.07 -50.80
CA ALA A 676 -8.22 -11.65 -50.89
C ALA A 676 -8.41 -11.14 -52.32
N ASN A 677 -7.72 -11.72 -53.30
CA ASN A 677 -7.95 -11.38 -54.71
C ASN A 677 -9.26 -12.00 -55.22
N ASP A 678 -9.49 -13.28 -54.92
CA ASP A 678 -10.70 -14.00 -55.33
C ASP A 678 -11.95 -13.60 -54.53
N GLY A 679 -11.79 -12.98 -53.35
CA GLY A 679 -12.88 -12.49 -52.50
C GLY A 679 -13.60 -13.60 -51.72
N ILE A 680 -12.85 -14.60 -51.25
CA ILE A 680 -13.37 -15.83 -50.63
C ILE A 680 -12.78 -16.06 -49.23
N GLU A 681 -13.39 -16.95 -48.44
CA GLU A 681 -12.91 -17.37 -47.10
C GLU A 681 -12.54 -16.19 -46.16
N ALA A 682 -13.37 -15.13 -46.18
CA ALA A 682 -13.15 -13.96 -45.35
C ALA A 682 -13.22 -14.30 -43.84
N VAL A 683 -12.26 -13.79 -43.07
CA VAL A 683 -12.17 -14.02 -41.62
C VAL A 683 -13.10 -13.09 -40.85
N ASN A 684 -13.44 -13.49 -39.62
CA ASN A 684 -14.10 -12.59 -38.68
C ASN A 684 -13.12 -11.48 -38.24
N PRO A 685 -13.41 -10.19 -38.45
CA PRO A 685 -12.51 -9.11 -38.06
C PRO A 685 -12.52 -8.79 -36.56
N VAL A 686 -13.53 -9.25 -35.79
CA VAL A 686 -13.66 -8.93 -34.35
C VAL A 686 -14.23 -10.11 -33.54
N PRO A 687 -13.47 -10.72 -32.62
CA PRO A 687 -12.01 -10.65 -32.51
C PRO A 687 -11.32 -11.45 -33.64
N PHE A 688 -10.16 -10.98 -34.07
CA PHE A 688 -9.17 -11.76 -34.82
C PHE A 688 -7.93 -11.97 -33.95
N ASN A 689 -7.48 -13.21 -33.76
CA ASN A 689 -6.31 -13.51 -32.92
C ASN A 689 -5.08 -13.88 -33.78
N ASN A 690 -3.92 -13.28 -33.50
CA ASN A 690 -2.72 -13.47 -34.34
C ASN A 690 -2.08 -14.87 -34.21
N SER A 691 -2.50 -15.70 -33.25
CA SER A 691 -2.17 -17.15 -33.27
C SER A 691 -2.70 -17.89 -34.51
N VAL A 692 -3.67 -17.30 -35.23
CA VAL A 692 -4.16 -17.79 -36.53
C VAL A 692 -3.25 -17.36 -37.68
N SER A 693 -2.78 -16.10 -37.67
CA SER A 693 -1.79 -15.56 -38.61
C SER A 693 -1.22 -14.22 -38.09
N GLU A 694 0.07 -14.02 -38.26
CA GLU A 694 0.80 -12.75 -38.03
C GLU A 694 0.60 -11.73 -39.18
N GLU A 695 -0.02 -12.16 -40.29
CA GLU A 695 -0.28 -11.32 -41.47
C GLU A 695 -1.70 -11.58 -41.99
N VAL A 696 -2.43 -10.51 -42.32
CA VAL A 696 -3.79 -10.56 -42.89
C VAL A 696 -3.93 -9.60 -44.07
N TYR A 697 -4.81 -9.94 -45.00
CA TYR A 697 -4.99 -9.23 -46.27
C TYR A 697 -6.35 -8.52 -46.31
N ALA A 698 -6.35 -7.19 -46.39
CA ALA A 698 -7.57 -6.39 -46.41
C ALA A 698 -7.98 -6.09 -47.86
N ARG A 699 -9.09 -6.68 -48.31
CA ARG A 699 -9.72 -6.45 -49.61
C ARG A 699 -10.72 -5.30 -49.49
N VAL A 700 -10.39 -4.18 -50.12
CA VAL A 700 -11.19 -2.94 -50.15
C VAL A 700 -11.86 -2.83 -51.52
N VAL A 701 -13.19 -2.71 -51.57
CA VAL A 701 -14.01 -2.72 -52.79
C VAL A 701 -14.82 -1.44 -52.91
N SER A 702 -14.78 -0.74 -54.05
CA SER A 702 -15.63 0.42 -54.31
C SER A 702 -17.07 0.01 -54.69
N ALA A 703 -17.99 0.97 -54.67
CA ALA A 703 -19.38 0.77 -55.07
C ALA A 703 -19.56 0.20 -56.51
N ASN A 704 -18.54 0.29 -57.36
CA ASN A 704 -18.54 -0.23 -58.74
C ASN A 704 -17.88 -1.63 -58.83
N GLY A 705 -17.63 -2.31 -57.71
CA GLY A 705 -17.05 -3.67 -57.64
C GLY A 705 -15.53 -3.75 -57.84
N CYS A 706 -14.88 -2.62 -58.10
CA CYS A 706 -13.43 -2.53 -58.30
C CYS A 706 -12.68 -2.53 -56.97
N PHE A 707 -11.59 -3.29 -56.85
CA PHE A 707 -10.95 -3.57 -55.56
C PHE A 707 -9.42 -3.41 -55.55
N ARG A 708 -8.89 -3.21 -54.35
CA ARG A 708 -7.46 -3.38 -54.02
C ARG A 708 -7.31 -4.32 -52.83
N VAL A 709 -6.12 -4.87 -52.66
CA VAL A 709 -5.72 -5.63 -51.46
C VAL A 709 -4.57 -4.90 -50.78
N SER A 710 -4.69 -4.67 -49.47
CA SER A 710 -3.61 -4.21 -48.59
C SER A 710 -3.06 -5.37 -47.75
N THR A 711 -1.78 -5.29 -47.38
CA THR A 711 -1.11 -6.30 -46.53
C THR A 711 -0.87 -5.74 -45.12
N ILE A 712 -1.56 -6.30 -44.13
CA ILE A 712 -1.55 -5.85 -42.74
C ILE A 712 -0.71 -6.85 -41.93
N THR A 713 0.41 -6.38 -41.39
CA THR A 713 1.20 -7.14 -40.41
C THR A 713 0.66 -6.87 -39.02
N LEU A 714 0.39 -7.93 -38.25
CA LEU A 714 -0.04 -7.84 -36.86
C LEU A 714 1.18 -7.97 -35.94
N GLU A 715 1.38 -6.98 -35.08
CA GLU A 715 2.51 -6.91 -34.15
C GLU A 715 2.00 -6.86 -32.71
N VAL A 716 2.58 -7.69 -31.83
CA VAL A 716 2.16 -7.82 -30.43
C VAL A 716 3.33 -7.54 -29.51
N SER A 717 3.12 -6.70 -28.50
CA SER A 717 4.05 -6.51 -27.38
C SER A 717 3.50 -7.18 -26.12
N THR A 718 4.30 -8.03 -25.49
CA THR A 718 3.96 -8.68 -24.22
C THR A 718 4.57 -7.86 -23.08
N THR A 719 3.74 -7.19 -22.30
CA THR A 719 4.18 -6.39 -21.14
C THR A 719 3.50 -6.79 -19.84
N SER A 720 2.42 -7.58 -19.93
CA SER A 720 1.62 -8.04 -18.79
C SER A 720 2.24 -9.27 -18.11
N PHE A 721 2.40 -9.21 -16.78
CA PHE A 721 2.82 -10.36 -15.97
C PHE A 721 1.67 -11.33 -15.71
N GLN A 722 1.99 -12.56 -15.28
CA GLN A 722 1.01 -13.54 -14.85
C GLN A 722 0.34 -13.12 -13.51
N ASP A 723 -0.96 -13.41 -13.37
CA ASP A 723 -1.74 -13.26 -12.13
C ASP A 723 -0.97 -13.76 -10.89
N GLY A 724 -0.66 -12.85 -9.96
CA GLY A 724 0.03 -13.14 -8.71
C GLY A 724 1.55 -13.37 -8.82
N TYR A 725 2.17 -13.05 -9.96
CA TYR A 725 3.62 -13.02 -10.09
C TYR A 725 4.23 -11.93 -9.21
N MET A 726 5.26 -12.28 -8.44
CA MET A 726 5.97 -11.40 -7.51
C MET A 726 7.37 -11.98 -7.26
N GLU A 727 8.38 -11.11 -7.27
CA GLU A 727 9.76 -11.41 -6.84
C GLU A 727 10.04 -10.71 -5.50
N THR A 728 10.93 -11.28 -4.69
CA THR A 728 11.37 -10.70 -3.41
C THR A 728 12.89 -10.52 -3.42
N LEU A 729 13.36 -9.35 -2.97
CA LEU A 729 14.74 -9.15 -2.56
C LEU A 729 14.82 -9.23 -1.03
N GLU A 730 15.57 -10.22 -0.52
CA GLU A 730 15.70 -10.53 0.91
C GLU A 730 17.12 -10.13 1.38
N TYR A 731 17.23 -9.19 2.32
CA TYR A 731 18.51 -8.81 2.91
C TYR A 731 18.41 -8.71 4.44
N CYS A 732 19.56 -8.71 5.11
CA CYS A 732 19.65 -8.37 6.52
C CYS A 732 19.84 -6.86 6.67
N ASP A 733 19.11 -6.28 7.60
CA ASP A 733 19.33 -4.94 8.15
C ASP A 733 20.81 -4.72 8.50
N ASP A 734 21.38 -3.55 8.20
CA ASP A 734 22.81 -3.26 8.41
C ASP A 734 23.15 -2.34 9.61
N ASP A 735 22.17 -1.68 10.24
CA ASP A 735 22.40 -0.97 11.52
C ASP A 735 21.30 -1.12 12.60
N GLY A 736 20.12 -1.63 12.25
CA GLY A 736 19.01 -1.93 13.15
C GLY A 736 17.78 -1.04 13.01
N ASP A 737 17.71 -0.19 11.99
CA ASP A 737 16.61 0.77 11.77
C ASP A 737 15.46 0.25 10.87
N GLY A 738 15.59 -0.96 10.31
CA GLY A 738 14.61 -1.58 9.42
C GLY A 738 14.77 -1.23 7.94
N PHE A 739 15.84 -0.53 7.55
CA PHE A 739 16.14 -0.17 6.16
C PHE A 739 17.39 -0.90 5.60
N TYR A 740 17.56 -0.88 4.28
CA TYR A 740 18.71 -1.46 3.56
C TYR A 740 18.89 -0.88 2.15
N GLU A 741 20.11 -0.76 1.62
CA GLU A 741 20.40 -0.32 0.23
C GLU A 741 20.25 -1.47 -0.80
N PHE A 742 19.11 -1.55 -1.51
CA PHE A 742 18.85 -2.56 -2.54
C PHE A 742 19.40 -2.19 -3.93
N ASP A 743 20.15 -3.09 -4.57
CA ASP A 743 20.60 -2.94 -5.97
C ASP A 743 19.55 -3.48 -6.96
N LEU A 744 18.60 -2.61 -7.33
CA LEU A 744 17.49 -2.96 -8.22
C LEU A 744 17.94 -3.37 -9.64
N SER A 745 19.15 -2.99 -10.07
CA SER A 745 19.69 -3.37 -11.38
C SER A 745 19.84 -4.89 -11.55
N GLN A 746 19.95 -5.63 -10.45
CA GLN A 746 20.13 -7.10 -10.46
C GLN A 746 18.81 -7.84 -10.76
N ILE A 747 17.66 -7.29 -10.37
CA ILE A 747 16.35 -7.93 -10.54
C ILE A 747 15.67 -7.54 -11.87
N SER A 748 16.07 -6.44 -12.53
CA SER A 748 15.48 -6.02 -13.82
C SER A 748 15.57 -7.09 -14.91
N GLN A 749 16.65 -7.87 -14.97
CA GLN A 749 16.76 -8.98 -15.93
C GLN A 749 15.82 -10.15 -15.59
N VAL A 750 15.47 -10.37 -14.31
CA VAL A 750 14.53 -11.43 -13.90
C VAL A 750 13.10 -11.09 -14.33
N PHE A 751 12.73 -9.81 -14.30
CA PHE A 751 11.49 -9.33 -14.89
C PHE A 751 11.48 -9.46 -16.42
N LEU A 752 12.58 -9.08 -17.11
CA LEU A 752 12.70 -9.25 -18.56
C LEU A 752 12.67 -10.72 -19.02
N ASP A 753 13.25 -11.63 -18.25
CA ASP A 753 13.29 -13.07 -18.55
C ASP A 753 11.91 -13.76 -18.49
N GLN A 754 10.85 -13.08 -18.03
CA GLN A 754 9.45 -13.56 -18.12
C GLN A 754 8.87 -13.43 -19.54
N PHE A 755 9.43 -12.57 -20.39
CA PHE A 755 8.84 -12.21 -21.70
C PHE A 755 9.57 -12.87 -22.88
N PRO A 756 8.89 -13.15 -24.01
CA PRO A 756 9.51 -13.70 -25.22
C PRO A 756 10.70 -12.87 -25.74
N ALA A 757 11.87 -13.51 -25.76
CA ALA A 757 13.13 -12.89 -26.14
C ALA A 757 13.17 -12.46 -27.62
N GLY A 758 13.42 -11.17 -27.84
CA GLY A 758 13.47 -10.53 -29.16
C GLY A 758 12.79 -9.16 -29.22
N GLN A 759 11.94 -8.87 -28.22
CA GLN A 759 11.33 -7.57 -27.98
C GLN A 759 12.34 -6.57 -27.39
N ASN A 760 12.07 -5.28 -27.57
CA ASN A 760 12.86 -4.16 -27.03
C ASN A 760 12.12 -3.60 -25.79
N LEU A 761 12.28 -4.26 -24.64
CA LEU A 761 11.56 -3.93 -23.40
C LEU A 761 12.47 -3.31 -22.34
N SER A 762 11.90 -2.39 -21.57
CA SER A 762 12.52 -1.66 -20.46
C SER A 762 11.74 -1.87 -19.16
N VAL A 763 12.40 -1.71 -18.00
CA VAL A 763 11.85 -2.00 -16.66
C VAL A 763 12.06 -0.80 -15.74
N HIS A 764 10.98 -0.32 -15.16
CA HIS A 764 10.91 0.90 -14.36
C HIS A 764 10.22 0.61 -13.02
N TYR A 765 10.62 1.33 -11.96
CA TYR A 765 10.20 1.07 -10.59
C TYR A 765 9.58 2.31 -9.96
N TYR A 766 8.49 2.11 -9.21
CA TYR A 766 7.71 3.17 -8.58
C TYR A 766 7.22 2.73 -7.20
N GLN A 767 7.04 3.67 -6.28
CA GLN A 767 6.50 3.38 -4.95
C GLN A 767 5.01 2.98 -4.98
N ASN A 768 4.25 3.46 -5.95
CA ASN A 768 2.80 3.30 -5.98
C ASN A 768 2.23 3.26 -7.42
N LEU A 769 0.99 2.78 -7.54
CA LEU A 769 0.29 2.62 -8.82
C LEU A 769 0.05 3.93 -9.57
N ALA A 770 -0.19 5.04 -8.87
CA ALA A 770 -0.51 6.31 -9.52
C ALA A 770 0.73 6.94 -10.18
N ASP A 771 1.88 6.88 -9.50
CA ASP A 771 3.17 7.30 -10.06
C ASP A 771 3.58 6.43 -11.27
N ALA A 772 3.40 5.11 -11.18
CA ALA A 772 3.62 4.20 -12.30
C ALA A 772 2.69 4.48 -13.50
N GLN A 773 1.42 4.84 -13.26
CA GLN A 773 0.45 5.19 -14.31
C GLN A 773 0.66 6.58 -14.92
N LEU A 774 1.45 7.45 -14.27
CA LEU A 774 1.65 8.84 -14.67
C LEU A 774 3.12 9.15 -15.03
N GLU A 775 4.01 8.16 -15.01
CA GLU A 775 5.45 8.26 -15.23
C GLU A 775 6.09 9.37 -14.37
N GLN A 776 5.71 9.39 -13.08
CA GLN A 776 6.19 10.34 -12.08
C GLN A 776 6.96 9.63 -10.99
N ASN A 777 7.93 10.32 -10.38
CA ASN A 777 8.70 9.82 -9.23
C ASN A 777 9.34 8.42 -9.44
N GLU A 778 9.85 8.16 -10.65
CA GLU A 778 10.55 6.92 -11.01
C GLU A 778 11.82 6.72 -10.15
N ILE A 779 12.00 5.49 -9.66
CA ILE A 779 13.19 5.07 -8.91
C ILE A 779 14.30 4.68 -9.90
N ASP A 780 15.40 5.43 -9.89
CA ASP A 780 16.58 5.17 -10.74
C ASP A 780 17.30 3.89 -10.31
N ALA A 781 16.95 2.76 -10.95
CA ALA A 781 17.57 1.46 -10.71
C ALA A 781 19.06 1.36 -11.07
N SER A 782 19.71 2.44 -11.55
CA SER A 782 21.17 2.48 -11.76
C SER A 782 21.96 2.90 -10.52
N VAL A 783 21.27 3.29 -9.44
CA VAL A 783 21.83 3.50 -8.10
C VAL A 783 21.14 2.56 -7.08
N PRO A 784 21.74 2.31 -5.90
CA PRO A 784 21.04 1.61 -4.83
C PRO A 784 19.81 2.40 -4.37
N TYR A 785 18.74 1.67 -4.05
CA TYR A 785 17.50 2.22 -3.50
C TYR A 785 17.32 1.75 -2.06
N THR A 786 17.25 2.68 -1.11
CA THR A 786 16.85 2.38 0.26
C THR A 786 15.33 2.24 0.32
N ASN A 787 14.81 1.24 1.03
CA ASN A 787 13.36 1.15 1.26
C ASN A 787 12.85 2.37 2.06
N GLU A 788 11.58 2.72 1.86
CA GLU A 788 10.89 3.85 2.54
C GLU A 788 9.79 3.37 3.49
N THR A 789 9.75 2.08 3.78
CA THR A 789 8.93 1.47 4.84
C THR A 789 9.78 0.44 5.58
N PRO A 790 9.92 0.54 6.92
CA PRO A 790 10.70 -0.42 7.71
C PRO A 790 10.21 -1.86 7.55
N ASP A 791 11.12 -2.82 7.73
CA ASP A 791 10.94 -4.28 7.60
C ASP A 791 10.55 -4.77 6.19
N ALA A 792 9.59 -4.14 5.52
CA ALA A 792 9.16 -4.51 4.16
C ALA A 792 8.53 -3.35 3.36
N GLN A 793 8.86 -3.26 2.07
CA GLN A 793 8.23 -2.34 1.12
C GLN A 793 7.85 -3.03 -0.19
N LEU A 794 6.63 -2.77 -0.65
CA LEU A 794 6.11 -3.26 -1.93
C LEU A 794 6.26 -2.19 -3.01
N LEU A 795 7.03 -2.49 -4.06
CA LEU A 795 7.23 -1.62 -5.23
C LEU A 795 6.37 -2.07 -6.43
N TYR A 796 5.92 -1.08 -7.20
CA TYR A 796 5.27 -1.27 -8.49
C TYR A 796 6.32 -1.33 -9.59
N VAL A 797 6.27 -2.38 -10.39
CA VAL A 797 7.11 -2.58 -11.57
C VAL A 797 6.27 -2.23 -12.79
N ARG A 798 6.82 -1.37 -13.66
CA ARG A 798 6.28 -1.05 -14.99
C ARG A 798 7.24 -1.62 -16.03
N VAL A 799 6.72 -2.43 -16.94
CA VAL A 799 7.46 -2.90 -18.13
C VAL A 799 6.84 -2.27 -19.36
N GLU A 800 7.63 -1.63 -20.21
CA GLU A 800 7.15 -1.00 -21.44
C GLU A 800 8.00 -1.37 -22.66
N SER A 801 7.52 -1.00 -23.86
CA SER A 801 8.17 -1.27 -25.14
C SER A 801 8.86 -0.02 -25.70
N ASP A 802 10.20 0.01 -25.65
CA ASP A 802 11.08 1.10 -26.10
C ASP A 802 10.89 1.48 -27.58
N ASP A 803 10.32 0.58 -28.39
CA ASP A 803 10.15 0.82 -29.83
C ASP A 803 9.05 1.84 -30.16
N ASN A 804 8.04 2.01 -29.29
CA ASN A 804 6.95 2.99 -29.49
C ASN A 804 6.08 3.36 -28.26
N GLY A 805 6.19 2.67 -27.12
CA GLY A 805 5.47 3.03 -25.88
C GLY A 805 3.96 2.75 -25.84
N ASP A 806 3.40 2.13 -26.89
CA ASP A 806 1.95 1.88 -26.98
C ASP A 806 1.43 0.79 -26.02
N CYS A 807 2.32 -0.02 -25.43
CA CYS A 807 2.00 -1.09 -24.50
C CYS A 807 2.89 -1.03 -23.26
N PHE A 808 2.25 -1.14 -22.09
CA PHE A 808 2.92 -1.26 -20.79
C PHE A 808 2.14 -2.22 -19.89
N GLY A 809 2.82 -2.88 -18.96
CA GLY A 809 2.22 -3.65 -17.87
C GLY A 809 2.70 -3.09 -16.54
N ILE A 810 1.78 -2.86 -15.60
CA ILE A 810 2.06 -2.28 -14.28
C ILE A 810 1.44 -3.17 -13.21
N GLY A 811 2.23 -3.50 -12.18
CA GLY A 811 1.70 -4.14 -10.99
C GLY A 811 2.70 -4.24 -9.83
N PRO A 812 2.22 -4.64 -8.64
CA PRO A 812 3.03 -4.77 -7.44
C PRO A 812 3.85 -6.06 -7.47
N HIS A 813 4.91 -6.08 -8.29
CA HIS A 813 5.67 -7.29 -8.62
C HIS A 813 7.02 -7.43 -7.92
N LEU A 814 7.42 -6.45 -7.09
CA LEU A 814 8.67 -6.50 -6.33
C LEU A 814 8.41 -6.20 -4.85
N MET A 815 8.70 -7.17 -3.98
CA MET A 815 8.81 -6.96 -2.54
C MET A 815 10.28 -6.76 -2.15
N LEU A 816 10.54 -5.78 -1.30
CA LEU A 816 11.80 -5.61 -0.57
C LEU A 816 11.56 -6.07 0.86
N GLU A 817 12.32 -7.06 1.35
CA GLU A 817 12.29 -7.53 2.74
C GLU A 817 13.64 -7.28 3.43
N VAL A 818 13.58 -6.64 4.59
CA VAL A 818 14.71 -6.34 5.48
C VAL A 818 14.55 -7.12 6.78
N TYR A 819 15.44 -8.08 7.02
CA TYR A 819 15.42 -8.91 8.22
C TYR A 819 16.24 -8.28 9.35
N THR A 820 15.54 -7.87 10.41
CA THR A 820 16.08 -7.21 11.60
C THR A 820 17.20 -8.00 12.28
N LEU A 821 18.16 -7.25 12.85
CA LEU A 821 19.30 -7.81 13.55
C LEU A 821 18.91 -8.51 14.87
N PRO A 822 19.59 -9.62 15.25
CA PRO A 822 19.33 -10.29 16.53
C PRO A 822 19.57 -9.41 17.76
N GLN A 823 18.50 -9.02 18.46
CA GLN A 823 18.55 -8.17 19.67
C GLN A 823 18.53 -9.00 20.95
N PHE A 824 19.45 -8.71 21.89
CA PHE A 824 19.55 -9.38 23.19
C PHE A 824 20.42 -8.58 24.17
N ASP A 825 20.29 -8.87 25.47
CA ASP A 825 21.06 -8.23 26.55
C ASP A 825 22.23 -9.10 27.06
N THR A 826 23.26 -8.45 27.60
CA THR A 826 24.36 -9.04 28.38
C THR A 826 24.87 -8.07 29.44
N ASP A 827 25.38 -8.57 30.58
CA ASP A 827 26.08 -7.74 31.57
C ASP A 827 27.33 -7.04 30.97
N GLU A 828 27.51 -5.73 31.17
CA GLU A 828 28.70 -4.99 30.68
C GLU A 828 29.99 -5.42 31.40
N GLU A 829 29.94 -5.52 32.73
CA GLU A 829 31.05 -5.90 33.60
C GLU A 829 30.65 -7.02 34.58
N VAL A 830 31.51 -8.04 34.72
CA VAL A 830 31.28 -9.17 35.63
C VAL A 830 32.51 -9.40 36.53
N ILE A 831 32.31 -9.35 37.85
CA ILE A 831 33.38 -9.60 38.82
C ILE A 831 33.64 -11.10 38.97
N TYR A 832 34.86 -11.54 38.66
CA TYR A 832 35.33 -12.89 38.97
C TYR A 832 36.28 -12.87 40.17
N CYS A 833 35.80 -13.39 41.30
CA CYS A 833 36.60 -13.59 42.50
C CYS A 833 37.55 -14.78 42.33
N LEU A 834 38.87 -14.55 42.42
CA LEU A 834 39.90 -15.56 42.17
C LEU A 834 39.87 -16.76 43.14
N GLU A 835 39.26 -16.61 44.33
CA GLU A 835 39.04 -17.67 45.30
C GLU A 835 37.66 -18.34 45.20
N GLY A 836 36.80 -17.88 44.28
CA GLY A 836 35.42 -18.34 44.09
C GLY A 836 35.24 -19.44 43.05
N ASP A 837 33.98 -19.71 42.70
CA ASP A 837 33.63 -20.52 41.53
C ASP A 837 33.69 -19.65 40.25
N PRO A 838 34.04 -20.22 39.08
CA PRO A 838 34.00 -19.53 37.78
C PRO A 838 32.66 -18.85 37.47
N VAL A 839 32.72 -17.61 36.97
CA VAL A 839 31.51 -16.85 36.58
C VAL A 839 30.89 -17.41 35.30
N THR A 840 29.57 -17.26 35.16
CA THR A 840 28.85 -17.65 33.94
C THR A 840 28.29 -16.40 33.30
N LEU A 841 28.80 -16.07 32.12
CA LEU A 841 28.26 -15.04 31.25
C LEU A 841 27.06 -15.63 30.52
N MET A 842 25.99 -14.88 30.36
CA MET A 842 24.80 -15.34 29.67
C MET A 842 24.09 -14.21 28.92
N VAL A 843 23.41 -14.60 27.85
CA VAL A 843 22.48 -13.75 27.13
C VAL A 843 21.13 -13.74 27.84
N THR A 844 20.56 -12.56 28.00
CA THR A 844 19.21 -12.32 28.54
C THR A 844 18.32 -11.62 27.51
N ASN A 845 17.01 -11.67 27.74
CA ASN A 845 15.97 -10.98 26.95
C ASN A 845 16.10 -11.06 25.40
N PRO A 846 16.42 -12.22 24.79
CA PRO A 846 16.56 -12.29 23.35
C PRO A 846 15.20 -12.11 22.65
N ASN A 847 15.12 -11.17 21.71
CA ASN A 847 13.91 -10.82 20.96
C ASN A 847 13.61 -11.83 19.82
N GLY A 848 13.92 -13.12 20.02
CA GLY A 848 13.83 -14.14 18.99
C GLY A 848 14.53 -15.45 19.35
N SER A 849 14.56 -16.37 18.38
CA SER A 849 15.20 -17.69 18.54
C SER A 849 16.54 -17.75 17.79
N TYR A 850 17.61 -17.28 18.43
CA TYR A 850 18.93 -17.17 17.82
C TYR A 850 19.86 -18.35 18.16
N THR A 851 20.85 -18.56 17.28
CA THR A 851 22.09 -19.26 17.63
C THR A 851 23.14 -18.26 18.12
N TYR A 852 24.13 -18.71 18.90
CA TYR A 852 25.12 -17.83 19.53
C TYR A 852 26.53 -18.38 19.32
N GLU A 853 27.51 -17.50 19.13
CA GLU A 853 28.94 -17.82 19.18
C GLU A 853 29.65 -16.86 20.16
N TRP A 854 30.22 -17.41 21.23
CA TRP A 854 31.03 -16.68 22.20
C TRP A 854 32.51 -16.79 21.86
N THR A 855 33.23 -15.66 21.84
CA THR A 855 34.68 -15.62 21.65
C THR A 855 35.42 -14.96 22.83
N ASP A 856 36.68 -15.34 23.03
CA ASP A 856 37.59 -14.65 23.95
C ASP A 856 38.33 -13.48 23.26
N SER A 857 39.04 -12.67 24.06
CA SER A 857 39.90 -11.57 23.58
C SER A 857 41.01 -11.93 22.55
N SER A 858 41.17 -13.20 22.18
CA SER A 858 42.04 -13.64 21.07
C SER A 858 41.28 -13.95 19.76
N GLY A 859 39.95 -13.84 19.77
CA GLY A 859 39.08 -14.31 18.69
C GLY A 859 38.90 -15.83 18.67
N THR A 860 39.16 -16.52 19.80
CA THR A 860 38.95 -17.97 19.89
C THR A 860 37.53 -18.26 20.36
N VAL A 861 36.77 -19.06 19.60
CA VAL A 861 35.44 -19.52 19.97
C VAL A 861 35.52 -20.42 21.21
N ILE A 862 34.78 -20.07 22.26
CA ILE A 862 34.75 -20.76 23.55
C ILE A 862 33.41 -21.44 23.88
N SER A 863 32.30 -21.00 23.28
CA SER A 863 30.97 -21.60 23.46
C SER A 863 30.02 -21.27 22.32
N ASN A 864 29.12 -22.20 21.98
CA ASN A 864 28.05 -22.00 20.99
C ASN A 864 26.65 -22.20 21.63
N THR A 865 26.49 -21.71 22.86
CA THR A 865 25.23 -21.74 23.62
C THR A 865 24.92 -20.36 24.20
N PRO A 866 23.66 -20.07 24.63
CA PRO A 866 23.28 -18.77 25.21
C PRO A 866 24.01 -18.38 26.50
N SER A 867 24.94 -19.21 26.98
CA SER A 867 25.82 -18.91 28.11
C SER A 867 27.18 -19.61 27.97
N VAL A 868 28.16 -19.10 28.72
CA VAL A 868 29.52 -19.65 28.83
C VAL A 868 30.06 -19.43 30.24
N THR A 869 30.74 -20.43 30.81
CA THR A 869 31.40 -20.33 32.11
C THR A 869 32.89 -20.04 31.91
N VAL A 870 33.39 -18.95 32.50
CA VAL A 870 34.77 -18.45 32.33
C VAL A 870 35.47 -18.27 33.68
N ALA A 871 36.79 -18.48 33.69
CA ALA A 871 37.61 -18.58 34.90
C ALA A 871 38.91 -17.75 34.79
N LEU A 872 38.89 -16.71 33.96
CA LEU A 872 39.98 -15.77 33.68
C LEU A 872 39.37 -14.40 33.37
N GLY A 873 40.02 -13.34 33.80
CA GLY A 873 39.67 -11.96 33.44
C GLY A 873 40.02 -11.61 32.00
N GLY A 874 39.32 -10.62 31.46
CA GLY A 874 39.47 -10.15 30.09
C GLY A 874 38.12 -9.82 29.44
N MET A 875 38.19 -9.32 28.20
CA MET A 875 37.00 -9.13 27.37
C MET A 875 36.62 -10.46 26.72
N TYR A 876 35.32 -10.74 26.74
CA TYR A 876 34.65 -11.78 25.97
C TYR A 876 33.59 -11.11 25.11
N SER A 877 33.26 -11.68 23.95
CA SER A 877 32.14 -11.18 23.15
C SER A 877 31.24 -12.30 22.68
N VAL A 878 29.99 -11.95 22.39
CA VAL A 878 28.98 -12.86 21.82
C VAL A 878 28.34 -12.24 20.59
N VAL A 879 28.24 -13.03 19.53
CA VAL A 879 27.43 -12.73 18.34
C VAL A 879 26.24 -13.68 18.35
N ALA A 880 25.04 -13.14 18.14
CA ALA A 880 23.85 -13.93 17.87
C ALA A 880 23.60 -14.03 16.36
N THR A 881 22.85 -15.03 15.91
CA THR A 881 22.50 -15.21 14.49
C THR A 881 21.07 -15.76 14.34
N SER A 882 20.26 -15.10 13.50
CA SER A 882 18.85 -15.45 13.22
C SER A 882 18.70 -16.68 12.32
N GLU A 883 17.47 -17.16 12.13
CA GLU A 883 17.20 -18.26 11.20
C GLU A 883 17.40 -17.87 9.72
N TYR A 884 17.29 -16.58 9.41
CA TYR A 884 17.60 -15.97 8.11
C TYR A 884 19.10 -15.73 7.90
N GLY A 885 19.92 -15.88 8.95
CA GLY A 885 21.39 -15.77 8.89
C GLY A 885 21.96 -14.40 9.28
N CYS A 886 21.12 -13.43 9.61
CA CYS A 886 21.53 -12.09 10.06
C CYS A 886 22.25 -12.19 11.40
N GLN A 887 23.38 -11.49 11.54
CA GLN A 887 24.26 -11.57 12.72
C GLN A 887 24.23 -10.26 13.50
N SER A 888 24.15 -10.33 14.83
CA SER A 888 24.28 -9.12 15.66
C SER A 888 25.70 -8.56 15.56
N GLU A 889 25.86 -7.28 15.86
CA GLU A 889 27.17 -6.77 16.29
C GLU A 889 27.66 -7.54 17.55
N PRO A 890 28.98 -7.66 17.79
CA PRO A 890 29.50 -8.43 18.90
C PRO A 890 29.31 -7.69 20.23
N SER A 891 28.32 -8.08 21.04
CA SER A 891 28.19 -7.55 22.41
C SER A 891 29.39 -7.98 23.26
N VAL A 892 29.96 -7.06 24.05
CA VAL A 892 31.22 -7.26 24.80
C VAL A 892 30.98 -7.25 26.30
N VAL A 893 31.42 -8.32 26.97
CA VAL A 893 31.37 -8.49 28.42
C VAL A 893 32.79 -8.43 28.98
N THR A 894 33.04 -7.52 29.94
CA THR A 894 34.35 -7.38 30.59
C THR A 894 34.37 -8.13 31.92
N VAL A 895 35.16 -9.21 31.99
CA VAL A 895 35.37 -9.94 33.24
C VAL A 895 36.55 -9.35 34.00
N ILE A 896 36.27 -8.81 35.19
CA ILE A 896 37.26 -8.18 36.07
C ILE A 896 37.68 -9.19 37.14
N GLU A 897 38.97 -9.53 37.18
CA GLU A 897 39.54 -10.32 38.28
C GLU A 897 39.63 -9.48 39.55
N SER A 898 39.09 -10.00 40.65
CA SER A 898 39.22 -9.44 42.00
C SER A 898 39.52 -10.55 43.02
N SER A 899 40.07 -10.22 44.18
CA SER A 899 40.52 -11.20 45.18
C SER A 899 40.39 -10.66 46.60
N VAL A 900 40.34 -11.56 47.58
CA VAL A 900 40.52 -11.19 48.99
C VAL A 900 41.93 -10.64 49.19
N ALA A 901 42.09 -9.68 50.11
CA ALA A 901 43.39 -9.05 50.33
C ALA A 901 44.38 -9.97 51.07
N GLU A 902 45.57 -10.20 50.50
CA GLU A 902 46.72 -10.78 51.21
C GLU A 902 47.35 -9.72 52.12
N LEU A 903 47.05 -9.79 53.43
CA LEU A 903 47.49 -8.81 54.44
C LEU A 903 48.38 -9.45 55.52
N ASP A 904 49.65 -9.06 55.58
CA ASP A 904 50.58 -9.49 56.65
C ASP A 904 51.17 -8.28 57.43
N ILE A 905 51.85 -8.55 58.54
CA ILE A 905 52.41 -7.54 59.45
C ILE A 905 53.56 -6.74 58.83
N GLU A 906 54.20 -7.27 57.79
CA GLU A 906 55.19 -6.57 56.96
C GLU A 906 54.59 -5.35 56.23
N ASP A 907 53.31 -5.38 55.86
CA ASP A 907 52.63 -4.27 55.17
C ASP A 907 52.15 -3.17 56.12
N VAL A 908 52.11 -3.44 57.43
CA VAL A 908 51.59 -2.50 58.43
C VAL A 908 52.71 -1.71 59.12
N THR A 909 52.83 -0.44 58.77
CA THR A 909 53.68 0.51 59.50
C THR A 909 52.94 1.09 60.71
N ILE A 910 53.41 0.74 61.92
CA ILE A 910 52.88 1.26 63.19
C ILE A 910 53.85 2.29 63.78
N GLN A 911 53.45 3.56 63.84
CA GLN A 911 54.18 4.61 64.56
C GLN A 911 53.56 4.82 65.95
N ASP A 912 53.97 3.99 66.89
CA ASP A 912 53.51 4.02 68.28
C ASP A 912 54.37 4.94 69.20
N PHE A 913 54.07 4.95 70.51
CA PHE A 913 54.75 5.74 71.54
C PHE A 913 54.82 7.25 71.25
N SER A 914 53.84 7.78 70.53
CA SER A 914 53.78 9.16 70.07
C SER A 914 52.83 10.02 70.92
N ASN A 915 52.77 11.33 70.63
CA ASN A 915 51.63 12.15 71.07
C ASN A 915 50.37 11.89 70.24
N ASN A 916 50.55 11.38 69.03
CA ASN A 916 49.52 10.91 68.10
C ASN A 916 50.07 9.62 67.47
N ASN A 917 49.56 8.43 67.84
CA ASN A 917 50.01 7.19 67.25
C ASN A 917 49.31 6.99 65.91
N THR A 918 50.01 6.40 64.94
CA THR A 918 49.46 6.15 63.61
C THR A 918 49.68 4.70 63.19
N VAL A 919 48.78 4.22 62.34
CA VAL A 919 48.84 2.91 61.68
C VAL A 919 48.60 3.17 60.21
N SER A 920 49.45 2.64 59.34
CA SER A 920 49.25 2.73 57.89
C SER A 920 49.59 1.42 57.20
N ILE A 921 48.72 1.00 56.29
CA ILE A 921 48.92 -0.18 55.45
C ILE A 921 49.62 0.25 54.15
N ASN A 922 50.53 -0.56 53.66
CA ASN A 922 51.04 -0.48 52.30
C ASN A 922 50.00 -1.11 51.33
N PRO A 923 49.36 -0.36 50.42
CA PRO A 923 48.42 -0.95 49.47
C PRO A 923 49.09 -1.75 48.34
N ASN A 924 50.42 -1.60 48.17
CA ASN A 924 51.14 -2.21 47.05
C ASN A 924 51.49 -3.67 47.37
N GLY A 925 50.72 -4.62 46.84
CA GLY A 925 50.98 -6.06 46.96
C GLY A 925 49.90 -6.85 47.68
N LEU A 926 48.79 -6.21 48.08
CA LEU A 926 47.68 -6.84 48.81
C LEU A 926 46.82 -7.81 47.97
N GLY A 927 47.12 -8.07 46.69
CA GLY A 927 46.29 -8.91 45.82
C GLY A 927 45.92 -8.21 44.52
N VAL A 928 44.80 -8.62 43.92
CA VAL A 928 44.20 -8.01 42.72
C VAL A 928 42.79 -7.57 43.10
N GLY A 929 42.51 -6.27 43.14
CA GLY A 929 41.21 -5.72 43.56
C GLY A 929 41.32 -4.24 43.94
N ASP A 930 40.19 -3.61 44.27
CA ASP A 930 40.17 -2.27 44.87
C ASP A 930 39.74 -2.37 46.34
N TYR A 931 40.61 -1.90 47.24
CA TYR A 931 40.54 -2.20 48.66
C TYR A 931 40.27 -0.95 49.49
N GLU A 932 39.36 -1.09 50.46
CA GLU A 932 39.09 -0.11 51.51
C GLU A 932 39.46 -0.65 52.90
N TYR A 933 39.81 0.26 53.82
CA TYR A 933 40.55 -0.06 55.05
C TYR A 933 39.77 0.41 56.30
N ALA A 934 39.57 -0.47 57.28
CA ALA A 934 38.99 -0.14 58.59
C ALA A 934 39.90 -0.56 59.76
N LEU A 935 39.66 0.03 60.94
CA LEU A 935 40.40 -0.26 62.18
C LEU A 935 39.43 -0.42 63.36
N GLY A 936 39.25 -1.65 63.82
CA GLY A 936 38.54 -2.00 65.06
C GLY A 936 37.09 -2.49 64.91
N ASP A 937 36.46 -2.29 63.75
CA ASP A 937 35.13 -2.81 63.41
C ASP A 937 35.13 -3.42 62.00
N GLU A 938 34.45 -4.55 61.84
CA GLU A 938 34.33 -5.33 60.59
C GLU A 938 33.19 -4.80 59.70
N LEU A 939 32.23 -4.07 60.28
CA LEU A 939 31.00 -3.64 59.61
C LEU A 939 30.92 -2.13 59.36
N SER A 940 31.81 -1.32 59.96
CA SER A 940 31.80 0.14 59.79
C SER A 940 33.19 0.77 59.91
N GLY A 941 33.35 2.00 59.43
CA GLY A 941 34.61 2.75 59.54
C GLY A 941 35.66 2.45 58.47
N PHE A 942 35.25 1.87 57.33
CA PHE A 942 36.12 1.76 56.15
C PHE A 942 36.35 3.12 55.49
N GLN A 943 37.50 3.26 54.83
CA GLN A 943 37.95 4.43 54.08
C GLN A 943 38.96 3.99 52.98
N ASP A 944 39.01 4.68 51.83
CA ASP A 944 40.00 4.39 50.76
C ASP A 944 41.45 4.65 51.18
N ASN A 945 41.65 5.54 52.15
CA ASN A 945 42.97 5.96 52.58
C ASN A 945 43.54 4.94 53.59
N PRO A 946 44.65 4.23 53.31
CA PRO A 946 45.21 3.20 54.19
C PRO A 946 46.02 3.80 55.36
N TYR A 947 45.51 4.84 56.01
CA TYR A 947 46.18 5.58 57.08
C TYR A 947 45.19 6.02 58.18
N PHE A 948 45.48 5.60 59.41
CA PHE A 948 44.74 5.91 60.61
C PHE A 948 45.62 6.70 61.59
N ASP A 949 45.09 7.77 62.17
CA ASP A 949 45.71 8.49 63.29
C ASP A 949 44.81 8.49 64.54
N GLY A 950 45.26 9.13 65.61
CA GLY A 950 44.61 9.11 66.92
C GLY A 950 44.68 7.77 67.66
N VAL A 951 45.37 6.77 67.09
CA VAL A 951 45.18 5.35 67.45
C VAL A 951 45.52 5.09 68.91
N ALA A 952 44.57 4.51 69.65
CA ALA A 952 44.72 4.24 71.07
C ALA A 952 45.84 3.21 71.33
N ALA A 953 46.55 3.35 72.45
CA ALA A 953 47.56 2.35 72.84
C ALA A 953 46.87 1.08 73.37
N GLY A 954 47.04 -0.04 72.66
CA GLY A 954 46.26 -1.27 72.88
C GLY A 954 46.43 -2.28 71.74
N GLU A 955 45.52 -3.25 71.74
CA GLU A 955 45.26 -4.27 70.73
C GLU A 955 44.15 -3.74 69.80
N HIS A 956 44.27 -3.97 68.49
CA HIS A 956 43.27 -3.61 67.47
C HIS A 956 43.26 -4.66 66.37
N ILE A 957 42.18 -4.71 65.59
CA ILE A 957 42.11 -5.49 64.35
C ILE A 957 42.03 -4.49 63.19
N LEU A 958 42.92 -4.64 62.21
CA LEU A 958 42.77 -4.01 60.89
C LEU A 958 41.89 -4.91 60.02
N TYR A 959 40.99 -4.29 59.25
CA TYR A 959 40.21 -4.97 58.22
C TYR A 959 40.50 -4.33 56.86
N VAL A 960 40.57 -5.16 55.82
CA VAL A 960 40.74 -4.74 54.43
C VAL A 960 39.68 -5.46 53.61
N ARG A 961 38.74 -4.70 53.04
CA ARG A 961 37.62 -5.22 52.26
C ARG A 961 37.85 -4.96 50.79
N ASP A 962 37.60 -5.96 49.95
CA ASP A 962 37.44 -5.79 48.51
C ASP A 962 36.09 -5.12 48.22
N LYS A 963 36.11 -3.99 47.50
CA LYS A 963 34.90 -3.26 47.11
C LYS A 963 34.06 -4.02 46.10
N ASN A 964 34.69 -4.88 45.29
CA ASN A 964 34.00 -5.75 44.34
C ASN A 964 33.32 -6.96 45.04
N GLY A 965 33.44 -7.07 46.36
CA GLY A 965 32.68 -7.98 47.20
C GLY A 965 33.33 -9.34 47.47
N CYS A 966 34.53 -9.62 46.96
CA CYS A 966 35.15 -10.95 47.08
C CYS A 966 35.52 -11.34 48.52
N GLY A 967 35.69 -10.38 49.43
CA GLY A 967 35.73 -10.66 50.87
C GLY A 967 36.41 -9.59 51.73
N ILE A 968 36.69 -9.97 52.98
CA ILE A 968 37.36 -9.14 53.98
C ILE A 968 38.54 -9.92 54.59
N ALA A 969 39.74 -9.35 54.50
CA ALA A 969 40.92 -9.80 55.23
C ALA A 969 41.03 -9.08 56.58
N GLN A 970 41.64 -9.72 57.58
CA GLN A 970 41.84 -9.13 58.90
C GLN A 970 43.21 -9.45 59.50
N LEU A 971 43.79 -8.50 60.25
CA LEU A 971 45.07 -8.66 60.93
C LEU A 971 45.06 -8.00 62.33
N GLU A 972 45.45 -8.77 63.35
CA GLU A 972 45.60 -8.30 64.72
C GLU A 972 46.92 -7.52 64.92
N ILE A 973 46.82 -6.29 65.42
CA ILE A 973 47.96 -5.38 65.60
C ILE A 973 48.01 -4.74 67.00
N PHE A 974 49.21 -4.35 67.42
CA PHE A 974 49.48 -3.90 68.79
C PHE A 974 50.25 -2.57 68.81
N VAL A 975 49.58 -1.52 69.27
CA VAL A 975 50.11 -0.15 69.33
C VAL A 975 50.65 0.14 70.72
N VAL A 976 51.98 0.21 70.86
CA VAL A 976 52.63 0.34 72.18
C VAL A 976 52.49 1.77 72.74
N GLY A 977 52.06 1.87 73.99
CA GLY A 977 51.98 3.15 74.69
C GLY A 977 51.81 3.01 76.19
N TYR A 978 51.29 4.05 76.84
CA TYR A 978 51.11 4.08 78.29
C TYR A 978 50.00 5.06 78.67
N ALA A 979 49.37 4.86 79.83
CA ALA A 979 48.41 5.81 80.36
C ALA A 979 49.15 7.06 80.89
N LYS A 980 48.73 8.26 80.47
CA LYS A 980 49.34 9.54 80.91
C LYS A 980 49.01 9.86 82.38
N PHE A 981 48.04 9.18 82.99
CA PHE A 981 47.74 9.20 84.41
C PHE A 981 47.10 7.87 84.84
N PHE A 982 47.02 7.61 86.15
CA PHE A 982 46.27 6.49 86.72
C PHE A 982 45.82 6.80 88.16
N SER A 983 44.85 6.05 88.67
CA SER A 983 44.09 6.37 89.89
C SER A 983 43.84 5.16 90.80
N PRO A 984 44.87 4.68 91.54
CA PRO A 984 44.75 3.57 92.49
C PRO A 984 43.83 3.92 93.67
N ASN A 985 42.57 3.56 93.55
CA ASN A 985 41.46 3.87 94.45
C ASN A 985 40.60 2.63 94.84
N GLY A 986 40.71 1.51 94.11
CA GLY A 986 39.97 0.27 94.31
C GLY A 986 38.67 0.11 93.51
N ASP A 987 38.40 0.94 92.50
CA ASP A 987 37.20 0.84 91.63
C ASP A 987 37.39 -0.03 90.37
N THR A 988 38.59 -0.61 90.19
CA THR A 988 39.07 -1.42 89.04
C THR A 988 39.39 -0.65 87.75
N TYR A 989 39.18 0.67 87.67
CA TYR A 989 39.50 1.49 86.49
C TYR A 989 40.77 2.33 86.71
N ASN A 990 41.81 2.02 85.93
CA ASN A 990 43.15 2.64 86.07
C ASN A 990 43.76 2.48 87.47
N ASP A 991 43.40 1.41 88.20
CA ASP A 991 43.97 1.09 89.52
C ASP A 991 45.48 0.77 89.47
N VAL A 992 46.00 0.42 88.29
CA VAL A 992 47.39 0.05 88.05
C VAL A 992 47.94 0.73 86.80
N TRP A 993 49.20 1.15 86.85
CA TRP A 993 49.90 1.73 85.71
C TRP A 993 50.84 0.72 85.04
N ASN A 994 50.77 0.61 83.72
CA ASN A 994 51.65 -0.25 82.93
C ASN A 994 51.76 0.26 81.47
N ILE A 995 52.64 -0.37 80.70
CA ILE A 995 52.70 -0.25 79.23
C ILE A 995 51.48 -0.96 78.63
N LYS A 996 50.79 -0.29 77.70
CA LYS A 996 49.72 -0.87 76.86
C LYS A 996 50.28 -1.31 75.51
N GLY A 997 49.63 -2.27 74.85
CA GLY A 997 50.12 -2.87 73.59
C GLY A 997 51.33 -3.79 73.77
N PHE A 998 51.60 -4.28 74.98
CA PHE A 998 52.63 -5.28 75.24
C PHE A 998 52.02 -6.69 75.15
N ASN A 999 52.47 -7.47 74.16
CA ASN A 999 51.97 -8.81 73.83
C ASN A 999 53.13 -9.82 73.72
N GLU A 1000 52.84 -11.03 73.22
CA GLU A 1000 53.82 -12.12 73.08
C GLU A 1000 55.00 -11.80 72.14
N ALA A 1001 54.88 -10.82 71.23
CA ALA A 1001 55.99 -10.36 70.39
C ALA A 1001 57.14 -9.73 71.20
N TYR A 1002 56.92 -9.45 72.49
CA TYR A 1002 57.93 -8.94 73.41
C TYR A 1002 58.35 -9.97 74.48
N SER A 1003 59.65 -10.02 74.74
CA SER A 1003 60.27 -10.95 75.67
C SER A 1003 59.97 -10.59 77.13
N GLU A 1004 59.75 -11.63 77.94
CA GLU A 1004 59.74 -11.66 79.42
C GLU A 1004 60.96 -11.02 80.12
N LYS A 1005 62.01 -10.65 79.35
CA LYS A 1005 63.17 -9.88 79.82
C LYS A 1005 62.93 -8.36 79.85
N SER A 1006 61.82 -7.90 79.27
CA SER A 1006 61.45 -6.49 79.24
C SER A 1006 61.16 -5.98 80.66
N THR A 1007 61.58 -4.75 80.96
CA THR A 1007 61.45 -4.14 82.30
C THR A 1007 61.00 -2.70 82.21
N VAL A 1008 60.26 -2.23 83.22
CA VAL A 1008 59.89 -0.82 83.39
C VAL A 1008 60.38 -0.33 84.73
N ASN A 1009 61.35 0.57 84.70
CA ASN A 1009 61.88 1.28 85.87
C ASN A 1009 61.06 2.56 86.07
N ILE A 1010 60.51 2.77 87.26
CA ILE A 1010 59.66 3.92 87.60
C ILE A 1010 60.38 4.76 88.66
N PHE A 1011 60.41 6.08 88.50
CA PHE A 1011 61.21 7.03 89.27
C PHE A 1011 60.37 8.21 89.79
N ASP A 1012 60.75 8.78 90.93
CA ASP A 1012 60.19 10.05 91.38
C ASP A 1012 60.75 11.26 90.59
N ARG A 1013 60.18 12.45 90.86
CA ARG A 1013 60.59 13.74 90.28
C ARG A 1013 62.04 14.17 90.56
N TYR A 1014 62.82 13.40 91.31
CA TYR A 1014 64.23 13.61 91.61
C TYR A 1014 65.13 12.53 90.98
N GLY A 1015 64.56 11.62 90.18
CA GLY A 1015 65.27 10.54 89.51
C GLY A 1015 65.57 9.34 90.42
N LYS A 1016 64.95 9.25 91.61
CA LYS A 1016 65.13 8.11 92.50
C LYS A 1016 64.16 6.99 92.09
N LEU A 1017 64.69 5.78 91.90
CA LEU A 1017 63.91 4.58 91.57
C LEU A 1017 62.89 4.27 92.68
N MET A 1018 61.61 4.22 92.30
CA MET A 1018 60.46 3.81 93.12
C MET A 1018 60.14 2.32 92.90
N ALA A 1019 59.97 1.91 91.64
CA ALA A 1019 59.56 0.53 91.32
C ALA A 1019 60.29 -0.01 90.09
N VAL A 1020 60.34 -1.33 89.99
CA VAL A 1020 60.68 -2.06 88.76
C VAL A 1020 59.56 -3.07 88.53
N ILE A 1021 58.82 -2.91 87.44
CA ILE A 1021 57.77 -3.85 87.04
C ILE A 1021 58.14 -4.55 85.74
N LYS A 1022 57.46 -5.67 85.46
CA LYS A 1022 57.42 -6.26 84.12
C LYS A 1022 56.22 -5.72 83.35
N PRO A 1023 56.35 -5.42 82.05
CA PRO A 1023 55.20 -5.12 81.20
C PRO A 1023 54.14 -6.24 81.17
N SER A 1024 54.55 -7.50 81.24
CA SER A 1024 53.67 -8.69 81.34
C SER A 1024 53.05 -8.91 82.74
N GLY A 1025 53.37 -8.07 83.72
CA GLY A 1025 52.79 -8.13 85.06
C GLY A 1025 51.51 -7.29 85.19
N THR A 1026 50.90 -7.32 86.37
CA THR A 1026 49.69 -6.54 86.72
C THR A 1026 49.92 -5.03 86.86
N GLY A 1027 50.98 -4.46 86.29
CA GLY A 1027 51.34 -3.06 86.46
C GLY A 1027 51.81 -2.67 87.87
N TRP A 1028 51.81 -1.37 88.14
CA TRP A 1028 52.19 -0.73 89.41
C TRP A 1028 51.01 -0.02 90.07
N ASP A 1029 50.80 -0.25 91.36
CA ASP A 1029 49.70 0.28 92.19
C ASP A 1029 49.96 1.67 92.81
N GLY A 1030 51.09 2.31 92.46
CA GLY A 1030 51.50 3.57 93.06
C GLY A 1030 51.92 3.45 94.53
N THR A 1031 52.46 2.29 94.94
CA THR A 1031 53.09 2.09 96.26
C THR A 1031 54.61 1.96 96.20
N PHE A 1032 55.27 2.24 97.32
CA PHE A 1032 56.69 1.99 97.55
C PHE A 1032 56.88 1.34 98.91
N ASN A 1033 57.47 0.13 98.94
CA ASN A 1033 57.59 -0.70 100.15
C ASN A 1033 56.26 -0.88 100.91
N GLY A 1034 55.14 -1.02 100.19
CA GLY A 1034 53.79 -1.17 100.78
C GLY A 1034 53.19 0.13 101.35
N MET A 1035 53.82 1.29 101.15
CA MET A 1035 53.22 2.60 101.48
C MET A 1035 52.77 3.31 100.21
N ALA A 1036 51.55 3.87 100.25
CA ALA A 1036 50.97 4.65 99.16
C ALA A 1036 51.77 5.94 98.89
N LEU A 1037 52.23 6.14 97.65
CA LEU A 1037 53.00 7.34 97.25
C LEU A 1037 52.11 8.56 97.01
N PRO A 1038 52.60 9.80 97.17
CA PRO A 1038 51.79 11.00 96.98
C PRO A 1038 51.42 11.26 95.51
N THR A 1039 50.26 11.88 95.32
CA THR A 1039 49.79 12.48 94.05
C THR A 1039 50.89 13.36 93.44
N SER A 1040 51.43 12.96 92.29
CA SER A 1040 52.58 13.58 91.61
C SER A 1040 52.84 12.95 90.25
N ASP A 1041 53.64 13.62 89.43
CA ASP A 1041 54.25 12.99 88.25
C ASP A 1041 55.37 12.02 88.66
N TYR A 1042 55.38 10.87 88.00
CA TYR A 1042 56.40 9.85 88.06
C TYR A 1042 56.97 9.64 86.65
N TRP A 1043 58.28 9.49 86.56
CA TRP A 1043 58.99 9.22 85.30
C TRP A 1043 59.20 7.73 85.14
N PHE A 1044 59.31 7.24 83.91
CA PHE A 1044 59.70 5.86 83.67
C PHE A 1044 60.72 5.72 82.55
N GLU A 1045 61.42 4.59 82.61
CA GLU A 1045 62.20 4.03 81.52
C GLU A 1045 61.75 2.58 81.32
N ALA A 1046 61.08 2.30 80.20
CA ALA A 1046 60.73 0.94 79.80
C ALA A 1046 61.72 0.44 78.76
N GLN A 1047 62.44 -0.63 79.08
CA GLN A 1047 63.25 -1.36 78.13
C GLN A 1047 62.41 -2.53 77.60
N LEU A 1048 61.82 -2.35 76.42
CA LEU A 1048 61.04 -3.37 75.72
C LEU A 1048 61.94 -4.11 74.73
N ILE A 1049 61.96 -5.43 74.83
CA ILE A 1049 62.83 -6.30 74.01
C ILE A 1049 61.91 -7.18 73.17
N ARG A 1050 61.84 -6.98 71.85
CA ARG A 1050 61.11 -7.89 70.94
C ARG A 1050 61.77 -9.28 70.93
N LEU A 1051 61.01 -10.34 70.59
CA LEU A 1051 61.54 -11.71 70.55
C LEU A 1051 62.74 -11.88 69.59
N ASN A 1052 62.81 -11.08 68.52
CA ASN A 1052 63.94 -11.01 67.60
C ASN A 1052 65.22 -10.36 68.21
N GLY A 1053 65.18 -9.93 69.47
CA GLY A 1053 66.30 -9.31 70.20
C GLY A 1053 66.39 -7.78 70.05
N GLN A 1054 65.59 -7.16 69.20
CA GLN A 1054 65.55 -5.70 69.05
C GLN A 1054 65.05 -5.04 70.35
N THR A 1055 65.79 -4.06 70.85
CA THR A 1055 65.46 -3.36 72.10
C THR A 1055 65.02 -1.93 71.84
N ARG A 1056 63.81 -1.57 72.25
CA ARG A 1056 63.29 -0.19 72.27
C ARG A 1056 63.30 0.33 73.71
N THR A 1057 63.98 1.43 73.95
CA THR A 1057 63.95 2.12 75.26
C THR A 1057 62.98 3.28 75.20
N LEU A 1058 61.84 3.14 75.85
CA LEU A 1058 60.80 4.16 75.98
C LEU A 1058 61.03 4.96 77.26
N ARG A 1059 60.84 6.28 77.22
CA ARG A 1059 60.92 7.16 78.40
C ARG A 1059 59.81 8.20 78.38
N GLY A 1060 59.11 8.36 79.50
CA GLY A 1060 58.01 9.31 79.64
C GLY A 1060 57.74 9.66 81.08
N HIS A 1061 56.62 10.35 81.33
CA HIS A 1061 56.09 10.59 82.67
C HIS A 1061 54.57 10.41 82.69
N PHE A 1062 54.03 10.08 83.85
CA PHE A 1062 52.61 9.92 84.09
C PHE A 1062 52.24 10.43 85.47
N SER A 1063 51.03 10.95 85.64
CA SER A 1063 50.55 11.44 86.92
C SER A 1063 49.88 10.32 87.73
N LEU A 1064 50.39 10.03 88.92
CA LEU A 1064 49.66 9.29 89.94
C LEU A 1064 48.60 10.22 90.55
N LEU A 1065 47.33 9.84 90.46
CA LEU A 1065 46.19 10.57 91.03
C LEU A 1065 45.60 9.80 92.22
N ARG A 1066 45.25 10.52 93.29
CA ARG A 1066 44.46 10.09 94.46
C ARG A 1066 43.85 11.34 95.11
#